data_AF-A0A3D8R2P9-F1
#
_entry.id   AF-A0A3D8R2P9-F1
#
_cell.length_a   1.000
_cell.length_b   1.000
_cell.length_c   1.000
_cell.angle_alpha   90.00
_cell.angle_beta   90.00
_cell.angle_gamma   90.00
#
_symmetry.space_group_name_H-M   'P 1'
#
loop_
_entity.id
_entity.type
_entity.pdbx_description
1 polymer ?
#
loop_
_entity_poly.entity_id
_entity_poly.type
_entity_poly.pdbx_seq_one_letter_code
_entity_poly.pdbx_strand_id
1 'polypeptide(L)'
;MADVQISQSLKVFDDQSTFYNNLKDKVDKFSEKLKDKGIRHFWQSRVKTAQSLKGKLQKRKEKGQSVNLAEIFDLVGGRIILVKSGDLKVVEEILRREFYFREKIHHPTPEEHNISSGQSAPRFRIYDASHFRLSLNEGNEGAMNTVFEIQVMDIIMWTFYDIEHDIVYKGNKPISKELRQALEILQGSSNMLAAVRQQFEAVLEDRHQDVTSRLEASNGLSQKFRQDIQSLEGALVTNQVVVDPETHRVLERVLQGILGALAEKRYKPSDVVEALFEHYSALDRLKIERISGDPLPMDQCYLNLAIIERSKEKATYEQKSPFALFARLKVHEVDTNAQVTLRSLFNRRKLPTGETITPKRILIQGDAGIGKTTLCKKIVYDYIHNDMWRQSFDYLLWVPLRQLKGKVEPTYNSQTLCHQTFFSTNLYGDVLARTLAEFIDSPNSTAENPRVLFLLDGLDEVSDEIDSGKNNTCIGSFIRNLLLKPNVIMTSRPDRFNRAYLGSLDLELETIGFNQDQVAKYIDNRRIVKELETAEQIKAFLAKNPLMQGLVRIPIQLDALCYTWNRELFLKDMPKTMTTIYHAIVNKLWQKDILLLEKKDQGQLLNANAIKDLTTQSQIETIAQPENDLLQGFAFIGLYNNVIEFNAMHRRQIHGYLQKQNRSLPVFHSSIFKSLSFLRTSDNSLPDSEQNYHFLHLTFQEFFAAQYFVKQWTKKGKLSCLTLVKSEPETIDPESFLRRYKYNSRYNIFWRFVAGLTQSTEDKAVLEFLQLLEAEPRDLLGPTHQPSETILKTSYFAGYYSNAASR
;
A
#
# COMPACT_ATOMS: atom_id res chain seq x y z
N MET A 1 -56.39 -41.00 11.66
CA MET A 1 -55.62 -42.22 11.30
C MET A 1 -54.14 -41.94 11.03
N ALA A 2 -53.78 -40.89 10.28
CA ALA A 2 -52.38 -40.61 9.90
C ALA A 2 -51.41 -40.30 11.07
N ASP A 3 -51.82 -39.54 12.09
CA ASP A 3 -50.94 -39.25 13.25
C ASP A 3 -50.72 -40.46 14.16
N VAL A 4 -51.68 -41.39 14.16
CA VAL A 4 -51.54 -42.70 14.81
C VAL A 4 -50.52 -43.57 14.04
N GLN A 5 -50.55 -43.55 12.70
CA GLN A 5 -49.57 -44.26 11.87
C GLN A 5 -48.14 -43.72 12.01
N ILE A 6 -47.97 -42.39 12.13
CA ILE A 6 -46.66 -41.78 12.41
C ILE A 6 -46.17 -42.21 13.79
N SER A 7 -47.03 -42.20 14.81
CA SER A 7 -46.68 -42.60 16.17
C SER A 7 -46.33 -44.10 16.26
N GLN A 8 -47.07 -44.96 15.55
CA GLN A 8 -46.77 -46.39 15.41
C GLN A 8 -45.44 -46.62 14.69
N SER A 9 -45.16 -45.87 13.62
CA SER A 9 -43.90 -45.95 12.88
C SER A 9 -42.70 -45.49 13.73
N LEU A 10 -42.84 -44.44 14.52
CA LEU A 10 -41.79 -44.01 15.44
C LEU A 10 -41.53 -45.05 16.53
N LYS A 11 -42.58 -45.68 17.07
CA LYS A 11 -42.43 -46.76 18.06
C LYS A 11 -41.71 -47.98 17.47
N VAL A 12 -42.10 -48.42 16.27
CA VAL A 12 -41.43 -49.53 15.58
C VAL A 12 -39.96 -49.20 15.27
N PHE A 13 -39.67 -47.95 14.92
CA PHE A 13 -38.30 -47.49 14.69
C PHE A 13 -37.44 -47.56 15.97
N ASP A 14 -37.97 -47.08 17.10
CA ASP A 14 -37.29 -47.12 18.39
C ASP A 14 -37.10 -48.57 18.88
N ASP A 15 -38.12 -49.43 18.76
CA ASP A 15 -38.07 -50.85 19.12
C ASP A 15 -37.03 -51.63 18.28
N GLN A 16 -36.70 -51.14 17.07
CA GLN A 16 -35.71 -51.72 16.16
C GLN A 16 -34.37 -50.96 16.14
N SER A 17 -34.12 -50.04 17.08
CA SER A 17 -32.89 -49.22 17.11
C SER A 17 -31.61 -50.06 17.12
N THR A 18 -31.56 -51.17 17.88
CA THR A 18 -30.40 -52.08 17.90
C THR A 18 -30.13 -52.70 16.53
N PHE A 19 -31.19 -53.01 15.78
CA PHE A 19 -31.06 -53.56 14.43
C PHE A 19 -30.47 -52.52 13.45
N TYR A 20 -30.96 -51.27 13.48
CA TYR A 20 -30.44 -50.21 12.60
C TYR A 20 -28.98 -49.84 12.91
N ASN A 21 -28.59 -49.84 14.20
CA ASN A 21 -27.19 -49.62 14.58
C ASN A 21 -26.29 -50.78 14.12
N ASN A 22 -26.71 -52.03 14.27
CA ASN A 22 -25.97 -53.18 13.74
C ASN A 22 -25.85 -53.14 12.21
N LEU A 23 -26.88 -52.65 11.51
CA LEU A 23 -26.83 -52.45 10.06
C LEU A 23 -25.84 -51.34 9.69
N LYS A 24 -25.83 -50.20 10.41
CA LYS A 24 -24.83 -49.12 10.25
C LYS A 24 -23.42 -49.65 10.42
N ASP A 25 -23.14 -50.43 11.47
CA ASP A 25 -21.80 -50.95 11.74
C ASP A 25 -21.31 -51.92 10.64
N LYS A 26 -22.22 -52.66 10.00
CA LYS A 26 -21.89 -53.47 8.81
C LYS A 26 -21.58 -52.59 7.60
N VAL A 27 -22.31 -51.49 7.43
CA VAL A 27 -22.10 -50.51 6.36
C VAL A 27 -20.78 -49.74 6.58
N ASP A 28 -20.38 -49.48 7.83
CA ASP A 28 -19.10 -48.83 8.16
C ASP A 28 -17.87 -49.62 7.70
N LYS A 29 -17.92 -50.96 7.77
CA LYS A 29 -16.85 -51.84 7.28
C LYS A 29 -16.59 -51.69 5.78
N PHE A 30 -17.50 -51.07 5.03
CA PHE A 30 -17.30 -50.80 3.62
C PHE A 30 -16.19 -49.76 3.36
N SER A 31 -16.03 -48.78 4.25
CA SER A 31 -14.97 -47.76 4.11
C SER A 31 -13.57 -48.38 4.12
N GLU A 32 -13.32 -49.41 4.94
CA GLU A 32 -12.04 -50.11 4.98
C GLU A 32 -11.72 -50.79 3.63
N LYS A 33 -12.69 -51.43 3.00
CA LYS A 33 -12.54 -52.06 1.68
C LYS A 33 -12.21 -51.07 0.56
N LEU A 34 -12.74 -49.85 0.64
CA LEU A 34 -12.39 -48.78 -0.29
C LEU A 34 -10.94 -48.33 -0.11
N LYS A 35 -10.46 -48.25 1.15
CA LYS A 35 -9.04 -47.95 1.46
C LYS A 35 -8.10 -49.02 0.92
N ASP A 36 -8.46 -50.29 1.07
CA ASP A 36 -7.68 -51.43 0.55
C ASP A 36 -7.55 -51.42 -0.99
N LYS A 37 -8.50 -50.78 -1.67
CA LYS A 37 -8.48 -50.55 -3.13
C LYS A 37 -7.77 -49.27 -3.54
N GLY A 38 -7.11 -48.58 -2.60
CA GLY A 38 -6.38 -47.33 -2.85
C GLY A 38 -7.27 -46.11 -3.08
N ILE A 39 -8.57 -46.21 -2.82
CA ILE A 39 -9.52 -45.12 -3.03
C ILE A 39 -9.43 -44.16 -1.85
N ARG A 40 -8.96 -42.94 -2.10
CA ARG A 40 -8.90 -41.88 -1.09
C ARG A 40 -10.29 -41.25 -0.93
N HIS A 41 -10.88 -41.44 0.24
CA HIS A 41 -12.23 -40.97 0.54
C HIS A 41 -12.40 -40.65 2.03
N PHE A 42 -13.37 -39.81 2.35
CA PHE A 42 -13.93 -39.69 3.70
C PHE A 42 -15.21 -40.49 3.80
N TRP A 43 -15.51 -40.96 5.00
CA TRP A 43 -16.68 -41.76 5.29
C TRP A 43 -17.43 -41.18 6.48
N GLN A 44 -18.74 -41.01 6.32
CA GLN A 44 -19.65 -40.68 7.41
C GLN A 44 -20.84 -41.63 7.35
N SER A 45 -21.29 -42.14 8.49
CA SER A 45 -22.53 -42.91 8.56
C SER A 45 -23.38 -42.45 9.72
N ARG A 46 -24.69 -42.66 9.62
CA ARG A 46 -25.64 -42.33 10.67
C ARG A 46 -26.86 -43.22 10.62
N VAL A 47 -27.42 -43.46 11.81
CA VAL A 47 -28.82 -43.86 11.98
C VAL A 47 -29.62 -42.59 12.22
N LYS A 48 -30.77 -42.47 11.57
CA LYS A 48 -31.63 -41.29 11.70
C LYS A 48 -32.15 -41.15 13.13
N THR A 49 -32.25 -39.93 13.65
CA THR A 49 -32.85 -39.71 14.99
C THR A 49 -34.38 -39.74 14.91
N ALA A 50 -35.05 -40.14 16.00
CA ALA A 50 -36.51 -40.13 16.08
C ALA A 50 -37.13 -38.76 15.76
N GLN A 51 -36.47 -37.67 16.18
CA GLN A 51 -36.89 -36.30 15.86
C GLN A 51 -36.79 -35.99 14.35
N SER A 52 -35.67 -36.37 13.70
CA SER A 52 -35.48 -36.19 12.26
C SER A 52 -36.45 -37.06 11.43
N LEU A 53 -36.71 -38.28 11.89
CA LEU A 53 -37.68 -39.19 11.29
C LEU A 53 -39.10 -38.62 11.39
N LYS A 54 -39.50 -38.14 12.58
CA LYS A 54 -40.81 -37.47 12.79
C LYS A 54 -41.01 -36.31 11.82
N GLY A 55 -40.01 -35.44 11.68
CA GLY A 55 -40.06 -34.33 10.73
C GLY A 55 -40.19 -34.78 9.27
N LYS A 56 -39.51 -35.86 8.87
CA LYS A 56 -39.63 -36.42 7.51
C LYS A 56 -41.01 -37.05 7.25
N LEU A 57 -41.56 -37.78 8.22
CA LEU A 57 -42.89 -38.38 8.12
C LEU A 57 -44.00 -37.32 8.04
N GLN A 58 -43.86 -36.22 8.79
CA GLN A 58 -44.76 -35.06 8.70
C GLN A 58 -44.72 -34.41 7.30
N LYS A 59 -43.54 -34.16 6.74
CA LYS A 59 -43.39 -33.63 5.38
C LYS A 59 -43.94 -34.56 4.29
N ARG A 60 -43.79 -35.88 4.45
CA ARG A 60 -44.38 -36.87 3.53
C ARG A 60 -45.90 -36.86 3.60
N LYS A 61 -46.48 -36.77 4.81
CA LYS A 61 -47.92 -36.60 5.03
C LYS A 61 -48.45 -35.34 4.33
N GLU A 62 -47.77 -34.20 4.48
CA GLU A 62 -48.15 -32.93 3.81
C GLU A 62 -48.14 -33.06 2.28
N LYS A 63 -47.26 -33.91 1.73
CA LYS A 63 -47.15 -34.20 0.29
C LYS A 63 -48.04 -35.36 -0.19
N GLY A 64 -48.90 -35.92 0.67
CA GLY A 64 -49.76 -37.07 0.34
C GLY A 64 -49.01 -38.38 0.11
N GLN A 65 -47.75 -38.48 0.56
CA GLN A 65 -46.90 -39.67 0.42
C GLN A 65 -47.09 -40.62 1.61
N SER A 66 -46.83 -41.91 1.39
CA SER A 66 -46.90 -42.94 2.44
C SER A 66 -45.89 -42.66 3.57
N VAL A 67 -46.34 -42.92 4.79
CA VAL A 67 -45.60 -42.75 6.05
C VAL A 67 -45.03 -44.07 6.58
N ASN A 68 -45.06 -45.13 5.76
CA ASN A 68 -44.50 -46.43 6.10
C ASN A 68 -42.97 -46.37 6.17
N LEU A 69 -42.38 -46.91 7.24
CA LEU A 69 -40.92 -46.99 7.41
C LEU A 69 -40.21 -47.72 6.28
N ALA A 70 -40.86 -48.72 5.65
CA ALA A 70 -40.29 -49.49 4.54
C ALA A 70 -39.97 -48.62 3.30
N GLU A 71 -40.57 -47.42 3.20
CA GLU A 71 -40.33 -46.46 2.12
C GLU A 71 -39.35 -45.33 2.53
N ILE A 72 -38.77 -45.40 3.73
CA ILE A 72 -37.76 -44.46 4.21
C ILE A 72 -36.38 -45.11 4.04
N PHE A 73 -35.74 -44.84 2.91
CA PHE A 73 -34.48 -45.49 2.55
C PHE A 73 -33.24 -44.92 3.24
N ASP A 74 -33.37 -43.78 3.91
CA ASP A 74 -32.28 -43.09 4.63
C ASP A 74 -32.37 -43.25 6.16
N LEU A 75 -33.03 -44.31 6.64
CA LEU A 75 -33.04 -44.68 8.06
C LEU A 75 -31.62 -45.01 8.55
N VAL A 76 -30.87 -45.75 7.72
CA VAL A 76 -29.42 -45.92 7.82
C VAL A 76 -28.82 -45.28 6.57
N GLY A 77 -27.90 -44.34 6.77
CA GLY A 77 -27.29 -43.58 5.69
C GLY A 77 -25.78 -43.58 5.79
N GLY A 78 -25.10 -43.73 4.66
CA GLY A 78 -23.66 -43.56 4.49
C GLY A 78 -23.34 -42.40 3.53
N ARG A 79 -22.19 -41.76 3.70
CA ARG A 79 -21.65 -40.75 2.78
C ARG A 79 -20.21 -41.09 2.48
N ILE A 80 -19.92 -41.27 1.21
CA ILE A 80 -18.58 -41.40 0.65
C ILE A 80 -18.24 -40.06 0.01
N ILE A 81 -17.28 -39.37 0.58
CA ILE A 81 -16.79 -38.09 0.06
C ILE A 81 -15.50 -38.41 -0.67
N LEU A 82 -15.58 -38.43 -2.00
CA LEU A 82 -14.46 -38.77 -2.85
C LEU A 82 -13.46 -37.62 -2.86
N VAL A 83 -12.20 -37.98 -2.61
CA VAL A 83 -11.12 -37.04 -2.89
C VAL A 83 -11.00 -36.90 -4.39
N LYS A 84 -11.13 -37.95 -5.23
CA LYS A 84 -11.01 -37.89 -6.71
C LYS A 84 -12.35 -38.21 -7.39
N SER A 85 -12.84 -37.33 -8.26
CA SER A 85 -14.18 -37.50 -8.87
C SER A 85 -14.22 -38.69 -9.86
N GLY A 86 -13.09 -39.03 -10.49
CA GLY A 86 -12.94 -40.21 -11.35
C GLY A 86 -13.17 -41.56 -10.65
N ASP A 87 -13.01 -41.62 -9.33
CA ASP A 87 -13.17 -42.87 -8.55
C ASP A 87 -14.64 -43.26 -8.38
N LEU A 88 -15.60 -42.39 -8.74
CA LEU A 88 -17.04 -42.68 -8.63
C LEU A 88 -17.43 -43.97 -9.35
N LYS A 89 -16.89 -44.21 -10.55
CA LYS A 89 -17.18 -45.44 -11.32
C LYS A 89 -16.67 -46.69 -10.60
N VAL A 90 -15.48 -46.59 -10.02
CA VAL A 90 -14.84 -47.68 -9.27
C VAL A 90 -15.61 -47.95 -7.98
N VAL A 91 -16.00 -46.91 -7.25
CA VAL A 91 -16.84 -47.03 -6.05
C VAL A 91 -18.20 -47.63 -6.38
N GLU A 92 -18.83 -47.23 -7.48
CA GLU A 92 -20.08 -47.83 -7.94
C GLU A 92 -19.94 -49.33 -8.23
N GLU A 93 -18.87 -49.74 -8.91
CA GLU A 93 -18.60 -51.16 -9.18
C GLU A 93 -18.42 -51.96 -7.87
N ILE A 94 -17.67 -51.41 -6.91
CA ILE A 94 -17.46 -52.04 -5.61
C ILE A 94 -18.79 -52.11 -4.84
N LEU A 95 -19.59 -51.04 -4.82
CA LEU A 95 -20.90 -51.04 -4.16
C LEU A 95 -21.84 -52.12 -4.73
N ARG A 96 -21.87 -52.28 -6.06
CA ARG A 96 -22.69 -53.29 -6.75
C ARG A 96 -22.22 -54.72 -6.51
N ARG A 97 -20.94 -54.92 -6.18
CA ARG A 97 -20.37 -56.23 -5.85
C ARG A 97 -20.63 -56.61 -4.39
N GLU A 98 -20.49 -55.65 -3.47
CA GLU A 98 -20.58 -55.92 -2.04
C GLU A 98 -22.03 -55.94 -1.52
N PHE A 99 -22.94 -55.22 -2.18
CA PHE A 99 -24.34 -55.10 -1.76
C PHE A 99 -25.31 -55.42 -2.90
N TYR A 100 -26.53 -55.79 -2.54
CA TYR A 100 -27.61 -55.95 -3.51
C TYR A 100 -28.07 -54.57 -3.96
N PHE A 101 -27.78 -54.23 -5.21
CA PHE A 101 -28.13 -52.95 -5.79
C PHE A 101 -29.63 -52.87 -6.10
N ARG A 102 -30.32 -51.86 -5.55
CA ARG A 102 -31.74 -51.59 -5.85
C ARG A 102 -31.87 -50.52 -6.92
N GLU A 103 -31.34 -49.34 -6.65
CA GLU A 103 -31.45 -48.19 -7.56
C GLU A 103 -30.34 -47.16 -7.31
N LYS A 104 -30.10 -46.33 -8.32
CA LYS A 104 -29.21 -45.16 -8.27
C LYS A 104 -30.00 -43.93 -8.67
N ILE A 105 -30.05 -42.94 -7.78
CA ILE A 105 -30.62 -41.63 -8.06
C ILE A 105 -29.47 -40.64 -8.16
N HIS A 106 -29.43 -39.87 -9.24
CA HIS A 106 -28.50 -38.76 -9.38
C HIS A 106 -29.26 -37.46 -9.13
N HIS A 107 -28.77 -36.66 -8.19
CA HIS A 107 -29.31 -35.33 -7.96
C HIS A 107 -28.51 -34.26 -8.72
N PRO A 108 -29.16 -33.16 -9.17
CA PRO A 108 -30.59 -32.91 -9.05
C PRO A 108 -31.38 -33.79 -10.02
N THR A 109 -32.55 -34.26 -9.59
CA THR A 109 -33.44 -35.05 -10.45
C THR A 109 -34.13 -34.14 -11.48
N PRO A 110 -34.50 -34.64 -12.68
CA PRO A 110 -35.09 -33.81 -13.74
C PRO A 110 -36.36 -33.05 -13.31
N GLU A 111 -37.10 -33.59 -12.34
CA GLU A 111 -38.36 -33.01 -11.83
C GLU A 111 -38.14 -31.92 -10.75
N GLU A 112 -36.96 -31.87 -10.11
CA GLU A 112 -36.60 -30.84 -9.12
C GLU A 112 -36.37 -29.45 -9.75
N HIS A 113 -36.48 -29.33 -11.08
CA HIS A 113 -36.53 -28.06 -11.81
C HIS A 113 -37.92 -27.40 -11.80
N ASN A 114 -38.99 -28.09 -11.39
CA ASN A 114 -40.34 -27.52 -11.31
C ASN A 114 -40.61 -26.92 -9.91
N ILE A 115 -40.19 -25.67 -9.73
CA ILE A 115 -40.55 -24.86 -8.55
C ILE A 115 -41.95 -24.27 -8.76
N SER A 116 -42.72 -24.23 -7.67
CA SER A 116 -44.04 -23.60 -7.55
C SER A 116 -44.14 -22.21 -8.20
N SER A 117 -45.33 -21.90 -8.74
CA SER A 117 -45.67 -20.64 -9.40
C SER A 117 -45.25 -19.42 -8.58
N GLY A 118 -44.15 -18.76 -8.98
CA GLY A 118 -43.70 -17.49 -8.40
C GLY A 118 -42.20 -17.36 -8.04
N GLN A 119 -41.39 -18.42 -8.15
CA GLN A 119 -39.93 -18.33 -7.92
C GLN A 119 -39.13 -18.63 -9.19
N SER A 120 -38.12 -17.80 -9.50
CA SER A 120 -37.24 -18.07 -10.66
C SER A 120 -36.41 -19.31 -10.40
N ALA A 121 -36.26 -20.16 -11.42
CA ALA A 121 -35.39 -21.33 -11.35
C ALA A 121 -33.96 -20.93 -10.93
N PRO A 122 -33.31 -21.71 -10.05
CA PRO A 122 -31.92 -21.49 -9.67
C PRO A 122 -31.02 -21.59 -10.90
N ARG A 123 -30.10 -20.63 -11.05
CA ARG A 123 -29.26 -20.48 -12.25
C ARG A 123 -28.18 -21.58 -12.38
N PHE A 124 -27.89 -22.31 -11.30
CA PHE A 124 -26.82 -23.31 -11.23
C PHE A 124 -27.32 -24.62 -10.59
N ARG A 125 -26.65 -25.76 -10.89
CA ARG A 125 -26.97 -27.08 -10.31
C ARG A 125 -26.77 -27.05 -8.80
N ILE A 126 -27.84 -27.32 -8.04
CA ILE A 126 -27.93 -27.07 -6.58
C ILE A 126 -27.24 -28.15 -5.74
N TYR A 127 -27.25 -29.39 -6.23
CA TYR A 127 -26.73 -30.53 -5.48
C TYR A 127 -26.34 -31.63 -6.45
N ASP A 128 -25.04 -31.91 -6.60
CA ASP A 128 -24.51 -32.96 -7.50
C ASP A 128 -23.98 -34.13 -6.67
N ALA A 129 -24.80 -35.18 -6.54
CA ALA A 129 -24.47 -36.39 -5.78
C ALA A 129 -25.15 -37.63 -6.36
N SER A 130 -24.47 -38.77 -6.25
CA SER A 130 -25.04 -40.07 -6.61
C SER A 130 -25.50 -40.81 -5.36
N HIS A 131 -26.80 -41.05 -5.24
CA HIS A 131 -27.42 -41.76 -4.13
C HIS A 131 -27.66 -43.21 -4.55
N PHE A 132 -27.08 -44.14 -3.83
CA PHE A 132 -27.20 -45.58 -4.06
C PHE A 132 -28.10 -46.17 -2.99
N ARG A 133 -29.23 -46.76 -3.39
CA ARG A 133 -30.09 -47.53 -2.49
C ARG A 133 -29.74 -49.01 -2.59
N LEU A 134 -29.42 -49.60 -1.45
CA LEU A 134 -28.74 -50.88 -1.35
C LEU A 134 -29.37 -51.75 -0.25
N SER A 135 -29.20 -53.07 -0.34
CA SER A 135 -29.51 -54.02 0.73
C SER A 135 -28.39 -55.07 0.87
N LEU A 136 -28.35 -55.81 1.98
CA LEU A 136 -27.29 -56.80 2.21
C LEU A 136 -27.45 -58.06 1.33
N ASN A 137 -26.32 -58.62 0.88
CA ASN A 137 -26.24 -59.92 0.20
C ASN A 137 -26.26 -61.06 1.25
N GLU A 138 -27.43 -61.62 1.53
CA GLU A 138 -27.72 -62.81 2.37
C GLU A 138 -27.41 -62.77 3.89
N GLY A 139 -28.38 -63.25 4.70
CA GLY A 139 -28.34 -63.38 6.16
C GLY A 139 -29.53 -62.71 6.89
N ASN A 140 -30.06 -63.36 7.96
CA ASN A 140 -31.28 -63.04 8.76
C ASN A 140 -32.41 -62.33 7.98
N GLU A 141 -33.54 -63.01 7.75
CA GLU A 141 -34.67 -62.57 6.90
C GLU A 141 -35.12 -61.10 7.06
N GLY A 142 -35.03 -60.53 8.27
CA GLY A 142 -35.34 -59.11 8.53
C GLY A 142 -34.33 -58.09 7.96
N ALA A 143 -33.05 -58.46 7.82
CA ALA A 143 -31.97 -57.60 7.32
C ALA A 143 -31.84 -57.56 5.79
N MET A 144 -32.25 -58.63 5.10
CA MET A 144 -32.15 -58.72 3.63
C MET A 144 -33.05 -57.71 2.90
N ASN A 145 -34.18 -57.32 3.50
CA ASN A 145 -35.17 -56.44 2.87
C ASN A 145 -35.08 -54.98 3.32
N THR A 146 -34.23 -54.65 4.29
CA THR A 146 -34.03 -53.24 4.70
C THR A 146 -33.11 -52.54 3.72
N VAL A 147 -33.64 -51.53 3.05
CA VAL A 147 -32.89 -50.69 2.13
C VAL A 147 -32.23 -49.54 2.89
N PHE A 148 -30.93 -49.34 2.66
CA PHE A 148 -30.15 -48.22 3.17
C PHE A 148 -29.58 -47.39 2.01
N GLU A 149 -29.23 -46.14 2.29
CA GLU A 149 -28.76 -45.19 1.27
C GLU A 149 -27.28 -44.84 1.49
N ILE A 150 -26.46 -44.97 0.44
CA ILE A 150 -25.08 -44.45 0.42
C ILE A 150 -25.00 -43.32 -0.60
N GLN A 151 -24.62 -42.13 -0.14
CA GLN A 151 -24.42 -40.94 -0.96
C GLN A 151 -22.95 -40.85 -1.35
N VAL A 152 -22.66 -40.72 -2.64
CA VAL A 152 -21.29 -40.52 -3.15
C VAL A 152 -21.21 -39.14 -3.78
N MET A 153 -20.26 -38.33 -3.30
CA MET A 153 -20.09 -36.93 -3.68
C MET A 153 -18.62 -36.51 -3.71
N ASP A 154 -18.30 -35.50 -4.50
CA ASP A 154 -16.97 -34.88 -4.51
C ASP A 154 -16.74 -34.03 -3.26
N ILE A 155 -15.49 -33.94 -2.79
CA ILE A 155 -15.13 -33.14 -1.61
C ILE A 155 -15.55 -31.67 -1.71
N ILE A 156 -15.43 -31.06 -2.90
CA ILE A 156 -15.82 -29.66 -3.13
C ILE A 156 -17.35 -29.51 -2.97
N MET A 157 -18.10 -30.48 -3.51
CA MET A 157 -19.56 -30.52 -3.38
C MET A 157 -20.02 -30.77 -1.96
N TRP A 158 -19.32 -31.66 -1.24
CA TRP A 158 -19.61 -31.93 0.17
C TRP A 158 -19.41 -30.69 1.03
N THR A 159 -18.26 -30.01 0.89
CA THR A 159 -17.93 -28.80 1.67
C THR A 159 -18.96 -27.70 1.44
N PHE A 160 -19.40 -27.50 0.20
CA PHE A 160 -20.48 -26.56 -0.10
C PHE A 160 -21.80 -26.99 0.56
N TYR A 161 -22.22 -28.23 0.35
CA TYR A 161 -23.50 -28.73 0.85
C TYR A 161 -23.58 -28.73 2.38
N ASP A 162 -22.48 -28.97 3.08
CA ASP A 162 -22.42 -28.92 4.54
C ASP A 162 -22.67 -27.50 5.06
N ILE A 163 -22.04 -26.49 4.43
CA ILE A 163 -22.23 -25.06 4.73
C ILE A 163 -23.67 -24.64 4.40
N GLU A 164 -24.16 -25.00 3.21
CA GLU A 164 -25.51 -24.64 2.77
C GLU A 164 -26.59 -25.28 3.67
N HIS A 165 -26.49 -26.58 3.96
CA HIS A 165 -27.46 -27.29 4.79
C HIS A 165 -27.56 -26.70 6.20
N ASP A 166 -26.43 -26.28 6.79
CA ASP A 166 -26.44 -25.66 8.12
C ASP A 166 -27.07 -24.25 8.12
N ILE A 167 -26.87 -23.48 7.06
CA ILE A 167 -27.48 -22.15 6.90
C ILE A 167 -28.98 -22.26 6.57
N VAL A 168 -29.35 -23.18 5.67
CA VAL A 168 -30.70 -23.29 5.08
C VAL A 168 -31.66 -24.13 5.91
N TYR A 169 -31.19 -25.25 6.47
CA TYR A 169 -32.05 -26.22 7.16
C TYR A 169 -31.98 -26.17 8.69
N LYS A 170 -30.86 -25.75 9.29
CA LYS A 170 -30.75 -25.57 10.76
C LYS A 170 -31.02 -24.12 11.22
N GLY A 171 -31.09 -23.16 10.30
CA GLY A 171 -31.43 -21.77 10.62
C GLY A 171 -32.90 -21.59 11.00
N ASN A 172 -33.17 -21.10 12.22
CA ASN A 172 -34.54 -20.79 12.70
C ASN A 172 -35.15 -19.51 12.07
N LYS A 173 -34.60 -18.96 10.99
CA LYS A 173 -35.03 -17.70 10.36
C LYS A 173 -35.13 -17.82 8.84
N PRO A 174 -36.09 -17.15 8.19
CA PRO A 174 -36.15 -17.06 6.74
C PRO A 174 -34.90 -16.34 6.19
N ILE A 175 -34.34 -16.90 5.11
CA ILE A 175 -33.09 -16.45 4.48
C ILE A 175 -33.36 -15.16 3.69
N SER A 176 -32.49 -14.16 3.80
CA SER A 176 -32.60 -12.91 3.03
C SER A 176 -32.30 -13.13 1.54
N LYS A 177 -32.79 -12.23 0.69
CA LYS A 177 -32.58 -12.31 -0.77
C LYS A 177 -31.09 -12.19 -1.13
N GLU A 178 -30.36 -11.37 -0.40
CA GLU A 178 -28.92 -11.12 -0.58
C GLU A 178 -28.10 -12.36 -0.19
N LEU A 179 -28.46 -13.04 0.91
CA LEU A 179 -27.80 -14.27 1.32
C LEU A 179 -28.09 -15.41 0.34
N ARG A 180 -29.31 -15.49 -0.20
CA ARG A 180 -29.66 -16.45 -1.26
C ARG A 180 -28.84 -16.22 -2.53
N GLN A 181 -28.63 -14.96 -2.94
CA GLN A 181 -27.76 -14.63 -4.08
C GLN A 181 -26.29 -14.97 -3.82
N ALA A 182 -25.78 -14.73 -2.61
CA ALA A 182 -24.41 -15.09 -2.25
C ALA A 182 -24.18 -16.61 -2.27
N LEU A 183 -25.14 -17.38 -1.75
CA LEU A 183 -25.10 -18.85 -1.81
C LEU A 183 -25.14 -19.34 -3.26
N GLU A 184 -25.96 -18.74 -4.14
CA GLU A 184 -26.02 -19.07 -5.56
C GLU A 184 -24.69 -18.78 -6.30
N ILE A 185 -23.99 -17.68 -5.96
CA ILE A 185 -22.67 -17.35 -6.55
C ILE A 185 -21.62 -18.35 -6.09
N LEU A 186 -21.60 -18.68 -4.79
CA LEU A 186 -20.64 -19.60 -4.22
C LEU A 186 -20.84 -21.02 -4.79
N GLN A 187 -22.10 -21.42 -4.98
CA GLN A 187 -22.50 -22.66 -5.65
C GLN A 187 -22.02 -22.73 -7.12
N GLY A 188 -22.20 -21.64 -7.88
CA GLY A 188 -21.71 -21.54 -9.25
C GLY A 188 -20.19 -21.74 -9.35
N SER A 189 -19.44 -21.12 -8.44
CA SER A 189 -17.98 -21.24 -8.34
C SER A 189 -17.54 -22.66 -7.99
N SER A 190 -18.20 -23.33 -7.04
CA SER A 190 -17.90 -24.72 -6.66
C SER A 190 -18.14 -25.71 -7.80
N ASN A 191 -19.24 -25.54 -8.56
CA ASN A 191 -19.52 -26.33 -9.77
C ASN A 191 -18.43 -26.17 -10.83
N MET A 192 -17.98 -24.94 -11.07
CA MET A 192 -16.91 -24.66 -12.02
C MET A 192 -15.59 -25.30 -11.59
N LEU A 193 -15.25 -25.21 -10.29
CA LEU A 193 -14.05 -25.80 -9.72
C LEU A 193 -14.03 -27.33 -9.86
N ALA A 194 -15.15 -28.00 -9.56
CA ALA A 194 -15.30 -29.44 -9.72
C ALA A 194 -15.18 -29.89 -11.19
N ALA A 195 -15.80 -29.14 -12.13
CA ALA A 195 -15.72 -29.45 -13.55
C ALA A 195 -14.31 -29.28 -14.13
N VAL A 196 -13.62 -28.19 -13.79
CA VAL A 196 -12.21 -27.96 -14.18
C VAL A 196 -11.33 -29.08 -13.68
N ARG A 197 -11.52 -29.47 -12.42
CA ARG A 197 -10.77 -30.55 -11.79
C ARG A 197 -10.95 -31.89 -12.50
N GLN A 198 -12.18 -32.26 -12.83
CA GLN A 198 -12.48 -33.49 -13.57
C GLN A 198 -11.78 -33.52 -14.94
N GLN A 199 -11.76 -32.39 -15.66
CA GLN A 199 -11.04 -32.32 -16.95
C GLN A 199 -9.53 -32.46 -16.78
N PHE A 200 -8.96 -31.89 -15.72
CA PHE A 200 -7.54 -32.06 -15.41
C PHE A 200 -7.18 -33.51 -15.09
N GLU A 201 -8.01 -34.20 -14.30
CA GLU A 201 -7.80 -35.62 -13.98
C GLU A 201 -7.84 -36.52 -15.22
N ALA A 202 -8.75 -36.26 -16.16
CA ALA A 202 -8.82 -36.98 -17.43
C ALA A 202 -7.54 -36.79 -18.28
N VAL A 203 -6.95 -35.59 -18.27
CA VAL A 203 -5.70 -35.30 -19.00
C VAL A 203 -4.48 -35.96 -18.36
N LEU A 204 -4.49 -36.17 -17.04
CA LEU A 204 -3.43 -36.90 -16.33
C LEU A 204 -3.52 -38.41 -16.56
N GLU A 205 -4.74 -38.96 -16.65
CA GLU A 205 -4.97 -40.38 -16.95
C GLU A 205 -4.55 -40.77 -18.37
N ASP A 206 -4.72 -39.91 -19.35
CA ASP A 206 -4.29 -40.12 -20.74
C ASP A 206 -2.74 -40.17 -20.90
N ARG A 207 -2.00 -39.65 -19.90
CA ARG A 207 -0.52 -39.59 -19.91
C ARG A 207 0.15 -40.62 -18.98
N HIS A 208 -0.61 -41.53 -18.38
CA HIS A 208 -0.11 -42.42 -17.32
C HIS A 208 0.86 -43.53 -17.76
N GLN A 209 1.22 -43.65 -19.04
CA GLN A 209 2.26 -44.62 -19.44
C GLN A 209 3.70 -44.16 -19.19
N ASP A 210 3.99 -42.87 -18.96
CA ASP A 210 5.39 -42.39 -18.99
C ASP A 210 5.84 -41.49 -17.80
N VAL A 211 4.96 -41.16 -16.85
CA VAL A 211 5.25 -40.14 -15.80
C VAL A 211 5.53 -40.74 -14.41
N THR A 212 5.09 -41.98 -14.14
CA THR A 212 5.17 -42.59 -12.80
C THR A 212 6.60 -42.76 -12.30
N SER A 213 7.59 -42.87 -13.19
CA SER A 213 9.01 -42.98 -12.84
C SER A 213 9.70 -41.64 -12.58
N ARG A 214 9.08 -40.49 -12.89
CA ARG A 214 9.68 -39.15 -12.69
C ARG A 214 9.09 -38.35 -11.52
N LEU A 215 7.88 -38.69 -11.06
CA LEU A 215 7.24 -37.96 -9.96
C LEU A 215 7.79 -38.30 -8.56
N GLU A 216 8.39 -39.47 -8.36
CA GLU A 216 9.06 -39.80 -7.10
C GLU A 216 10.37 -39.01 -6.89
N ALA A 217 10.90 -38.39 -7.95
CA ALA A 217 12.10 -37.55 -7.90
C ALA A 217 11.79 -36.03 -7.79
N SER A 218 10.52 -35.62 -7.88
CA SER A 218 10.11 -34.22 -7.79
C SER A 218 9.70 -33.86 -6.36
N ASN A 219 10.64 -33.34 -5.58
CA ASN A 219 10.45 -32.75 -4.25
C ASN A 219 9.57 -31.46 -4.29
N GLY A 220 8.32 -31.55 -4.76
CA GLY A 220 7.50 -30.39 -5.14
C GLY A 220 6.31 -30.03 -4.22
N LEU A 221 6.00 -30.81 -3.17
CA LEU A 221 4.98 -30.40 -2.19
C LEU A 221 5.69 -29.98 -0.91
N SER A 222 5.73 -28.67 -0.63
CA SER A 222 6.44 -28.12 0.53
C SER A 222 5.96 -28.80 1.81
N GLN A 223 6.88 -29.09 2.73
CA GLN A 223 6.58 -29.71 4.03
C GLN A 223 5.47 -28.95 4.79
N LYS A 224 5.38 -27.64 4.57
CA LYS A 224 4.35 -26.74 5.11
C LYS A 224 2.96 -27.01 4.52
N PHE A 225 2.86 -27.27 3.21
CA PHE A 225 1.59 -27.66 2.58
C PHE A 225 1.06 -29.00 3.12
N ARG A 226 1.95 -29.96 3.40
CA ARG A 226 1.57 -31.24 4.05
C ARG A 226 1.08 -31.01 5.49
N GLN A 227 1.69 -30.07 6.22
CA GLN A 227 1.26 -29.70 7.58
C GLN A 227 -0.07 -28.95 7.59
N ASP A 228 -0.33 -28.08 6.61
CA ASP A 228 -1.61 -27.37 6.46
C ASP A 228 -2.76 -28.35 6.14
N ILE A 229 -2.52 -29.33 5.26
CA ILE A 229 -3.44 -30.44 4.99
C ILE A 229 -3.71 -31.25 6.27
N GLN A 230 -2.67 -31.63 7.02
CA GLN A 230 -2.80 -32.37 8.28
C GLN A 230 -3.53 -31.57 9.37
N SER A 231 -3.40 -30.24 9.37
CA SER A 231 -4.08 -29.37 10.33
C SER A 231 -5.57 -29.24 10.00
N LEU A 232 -5.93 -29.18 8.71
CA LEU A 232 -7.30 -29.32 8.23
C LEU A 232 -7.89 -30.69 8.56
N GLU A 233 -7.11 -31.77 8.36
CA GLU A 233 -7.50 -33.13 8.74
C GLU A 233 -7.76 -33.22 10.25
N GLY A 234 -6.91 -32.59 11.08
CA GLY A 234 -7.10 -32.52 12.54
C GLY A 234 -8.34 -31.71 12.97
N ALA A 235 -8.61 -30.59 12.31
CA ALA A 235 -9.77 -29.73 12.60
C ALA A 235 -11.11 -30.35 12.14
N LEU A 236 -11.10 -31.13 11.06
CA LEU A 236 -12.28 -31.83 10.54
C LEU A 236 -12.62 -33.10 11.36
N VAL A 237 -11.64 -33.71 12.03
CA VAL A 237 -11.84 -34.87 12.90
C VAL A 237 -12.48 -34.50 14.25
N THR A 238 -12.37 -33.26 14.72
CA THR A 238 -12.86 -32.83 16.04
C THR A 238 -14.33 -32.41 16.09
N ASN A 239 -15.05 -32.47 14.96
CA ASN A 239 -16.52 -32.35 14.90
C ASN A 239 -17.09 -31.09 15.60
N GLN A 240 -16.33 -30.00 15.67
CA GLN A 240 -16.83 -28.70 16.14
C GLN A 240 -17.40 -27.91 14.96
N VAL A 241 -18.71 -27.72 15.00
CA VAL A 241 -19.61 -27.15 13.97
C VAL A 241 -19.44 -25.63 13.80
N VAL A 242 -18.24 -25.10 13.99
CA VAL A 242 -17.89 -23.72 13.65
C VAL A 242 -16.50 -23.78 13.04
N VAL A 243 -16.41 -23.58 11.72
CA VAL A 243 -15.12 -23.34 11.07
C VAL A 243 -14.59 -22.05 11.67
N ASP A 244 -13.69 -22.17 12.64
CA ASP A 244 -13.08 -21.01 13.26
C ASP A 244 -12.25 -20.24 12.21
N PRO A 245 -11.98 -18.94 12.42
CA PRO A 245 -11.23 -18.12 11.45
C PRO A 245 -9.88 -18.71 11.04
N GLU A 246 -9.23 -19.51 11.90
CA GLU A 246 -7.99 -20.18 11.59
C GLU A 246 -8.22 -21.35 10.63
N THR A 247 -9.24 -22.19 10.85
CA THR A 247 -9.61 -23.24 9.89
C THR A 247 -9.99 -22.67 8.52
N HIS A 248 -10.65 -21.51 8.47
CA HIS A 248 -10.95 -20.81 7.21
C HIS A 248 -9.67 -20.35 6.49
N ARG A 249 -8.72 -19.77 7.23
CA ARG A 249 -7.40 -19.39 6.69
C ARG A 249 -6.56 -20.56 6.23
N VAL A 250 -6.67 -21.72 6.89
CA VAL A 250 -5.99 -22.95 6.46
C VAL A 250 -6.65 -23.47 5.18
N LEU A 251 -7.98 -23.40 5.05
CA LEU A 251 -8.71 -23.76 3.83
C LEU A 251 -8.33 -22.86 2.63
N GLU A 252 -8.27 -21.54 2.82
CA GLU A 252 -7.79 -20.59 1.81
C GLU A 252 -6.35 -20.90 1.37
N ARG A 253 -5.45 -21.20 2.31
CA ARG A 253 -4.06 -21.58 2.03
C ARG A 253 -3.95 -22.89 1.24
N VAL A 254 -4.76 -23.89 1.58
CA VAL A 254 -4.79 -25.16 0.84
C VAL A 254 -5.38 -24.98 -0.56
N LEU A 255 -6.44 -24.19 -0.71
CA LEU A 255 -6.99 -23.83 -2.03
C LEU A 255 -5.96 -23.07 -2.87
N GLN A 256 -5.23 -22.11 -2.29
CA GLN A 256 -4.13 -21.41 -2.95
C GLN A 256 -2.99 -22.37 -3.34
N GLY A 257 -2.64 -23.34 -2.49
CA GLY A 257 -1.62 -24.35 -2.78
C GLY A 257 -2.03 -25.32 -3.89
N ILE A 258 -3.29 -25.75 -3.93
CA ILE A 258 -3.85 -26.58 -5.00
C ILE A 258 -3.92 -25.77 -6.32
N LEU A 259 -4.39 -24.53 -6.28
CA LEU A 259 -4.42 -23.64 -7.43
C LEU A 259 -3.01 -23.31 -7.95
N GLY A 260 -2.04 -23.15 -7.06
CA GLY A 260 -0.62 -22.95 -7.39
C GLY A 260 0.02 -24.19 -8.01
N ALA A 261 -0.29 -25.39 -7.50
CA ALA A 261 0.13 -26.66 -8.07
C ALA A 261 -0.52 -26.94 -9.44
N LEU A 262 -1.80 -26.59 -9.60
CA LEU A 262 -2.52 -26.64 -10.89
C LEU A 262 -1.93 -25.65 -11.92
N ALA A 263 -1.36 -24.55 -11.44
CA ALA A 263 -0.68 -23.55 -12.26
C ALA A 263 0.82 -23.84 -12.50
N GLU A 264 1.34 -25.01 -12.09
CA GLU A 264 2.67 -25.49 -12.52
C GLU A 264 2.77 -25.74 -14.04
N LYS A 265 1.66 -25.62 -14.78
CA LYS A 265 1.70 -25.16 -16.18
C LYS A 265 2.21 -23.72 -16.21
N ARG A 266 3.55 -23.58 -16.16
CA ARG A 266 4.37 -22.36 -16.30
C ARG A 266 3.55 -21.15 -16.74
N TYR A 267 3.29 -20.23 -15.81
CA TYR A 267 2.88 -18.88 -16.14
C TYR A 267 3.79 -18.33 -17.24
N LYS A 268 3.17 -17.75 -18.26
CA LYS A 268 3.89 -17.15 -19.36
C LYS A 268 4.41 -15.78 -18.94
N PRO A 269 5.48 -15.28 -19.57
CA PRO A 269 5.90 -13.88 -19.47
C PRO A 269 4.75 -12.87 -19.59
N SER A 270 3.74 -13.16 -20.44
CA SER A 270 2.53 -12.33 -20.61
C SER A 270 1.75 -12.12 -19.32
N ASP A 271 1.67 -13.14 -18.46
CA ASP A 271 0.83 -13.14 -17.28
C ASP A 271 1.47 -12.26 -16.18
N VAL A 272 2.81 -12.21 -16.15
CA VAL A 272 3.57 -11.29 -15.31
C VAL A 272 3.36 -9.84 -15.75
N VAL A 273 3.34 -9.58 -17.06
CA VAL A 273 3.07 -8.23 -17.61
C VAL A 273 1.66 -7.77 -17.24
N GLU A 274 0.65 -8.63 -17.39
CA GLU A 274 -0.73 -8.33 -17.02
C GLU A 274 -0.86 -8.05 -15.52
N ALA A 275 -0.27 -8.89 -14.67
CA ALA A 275 -0.29 -8.69 -13.22
C ALA A 275 0.43 -7.39 -12.78
N LEU A 276 1.54 -7.04 -13.42
CA LEU A 276 2.22 -5.75 -13.18
C LEU A 276 1.36 -4.57 -13.67
N PHE A 277 0.68 -4.71 -14.81
CA PHE A 277 -0.24 -3.69 -15.31
C PHE A 277 -1.40 -3.47 -14.33
N GLU A 278 -2.03 -4.54 -13.84
CA GLU A 278 -3.07 -4.46 -12.80
C GLU A 278 -2.53 -3.83 -11.52
N HIS A 279 -1.34 -4.23 -11.08
CA HIS A 279 -0.69 -3.66 -9.90
C HIS A 279 -0.58 -2.14 -10.00
N TYR A 280 -0.08 -1.61 -11.12
CA TYR A 280 0.10 -0.17 -11.31
C TYR A 280 -1.21 0.57 -11.63
N SER A 281 -2.17 -0.10 -12.28
CA SER A 281 -3.48 0.46 -12.63
C SER A 281 -4.46 0.48 -11.46
N ALA A 282 -4.15 -0.23 -10.37
CA ALA A 282 -4.91 -0.17 -9.13
C ALA A 282 -5.09 1.30 -8.66
N LEU A 283 -6.33 1.63 -8.28
CA LEU A 283 -6.73 2.98 -7.89
C LEU A 283 -5.74 3.55 -6.85
N ASP A 284 -5.34 4.80 -7.06
CA ASP A 284 -4.45 5.63 -6.22
C ASP A 284 -2.92 5.44 -6.31
N ARG A 285 -2.34 4.36 -6.88
CA ARG A 285 -0.87 4.18 -6.86
C ARG A 285 -0.08 5.24 -7.63
N LEU A 286 -0.56 5.59 -8.82
CA LEU A 286 0.05 6.62 -9.67
C LEU A 286 -0.55 8.01 -9.47
N LYS A 287 -1.58 8.14 -8.63
CA LYS A 287 -2.25 9.41 -8.34
C LYS A 287 -1.30 10.35 -7.61
N ILE A 288 -1.38 11.62 -7.97
CA ILE A 288 -0.71 12.71 -7.25
C ILE A 288 -1.78 13.51 -6.55
N GLU A 289 -1.60 13.72 -5.26
CA GLU A 289 -2.47 14.54 -4.45
C GLU A 289 -1.82 15.91 -4.29
N ARG A 290 -2.57 16.97 -4.60
CA ARG A 290 -2.16 18.36 -4.40
C ARG A 290 -2.24 18.74 -2.93
N ILE A 291 -1.71 19.91 -2.59
CA ILE A 291 -1.86 20.50 -1.24
C ILE A 291 -3.34 20.72 -0.88
N SER A 292 -4.19 20.97 -1.87
CA SER A 292 -5.64 21.08 -1.71
C SER A 292 -6.35 19.77 -1.32
N GLY A 293 -5.69 18.62 -1.52
CA GLY A 293 -6.32 17.29 -1.45
C GLY A 293 -6.88 16.81 -2.80
N ASP A 294 -6.93 17.68 -3.81
CA ASP A 294 -7.42 17.31 -5.14
C ASP A 294 -6.38 16.45 -5.89
N PRO A 295 -6.82 15.51 -6.74
CA PRO A 295 -5.93 14.82 -7.65
C PRO A 295 -5.33 15.76 -8.70
N LEU A 296 -4.04 15.61 -8.98
CA LEU A 296 -3.37 16.17 -10.15
C LEU A 296 -3.22 15.07 -11.22
N PRO A 297 -3.84 15.24 -12.41
CA PRO A 297 -3.66 14.32 -13.54
C PRO A 297 -2.19 14.19 -13.97
N MET A 298 -1.79 12.97 -14.36
CA MET A 298 -0.38 12.66 -14.65
C MET A 298 0.11 13.21 -16.00
N ASP A 299 -0.81 13.48 -16.93
CA ASP A 299 -0.56 14.23 -18.17
C ASP A 299 -0.22 15.71 -17.92
N GLN A 300 -0.59 16.24 -16.75
CA GLN A 300 -0.37 17.63 -16.35
C GLN A 300 0.84 17.81 -15.41
N CYS A 301 1.59 16.73 -15.17
CA CYS A 301 2.81 16.74 -14.36
C CYS A 301 4.01 17.10 -15.24
N TYR A 302 4.41 18.38 -15.22
CA TYR A 302 5.62 18.85 -15.89
C TYR A 302 6.87 18.40 -15.11
N LEU A 303 7.93 17.98 -15.79
CA LEU A 303 9.17 17.52 -15.17
C LEU A 303 10.36 17.96 -16.03
N ASN A 304 11.39 18.53 -15.39
CA ASN A 304 12.68 18.84 -16.04
C ASN A 304 13.80 18.04 -15.39
N LEU A 305 14.71 17.55 -16.23
CA LEU A 305 15.96 16.91 -15.82
C LEU A 305 17.12 17.64 -16.51
N ALA A 306 18.22 17.85 -15.80
CA ALA A 306 19.49 18.27 -16.39
C ALA A 306 20.60 17.31 -16.04
N ILE A 307 21.60 17.25 -16.92
CA ILE A 307 22.85 16.52 -16.68
C ILE A 307 23.72 17.32 -15.74
N ILE A 308 24.24 16.68 -14.70
CA ILE A 308 25.37 17.19 -13.95
C ILE A 308 26.60 16.35 -14.30
N GLU A 309 27.51 16.91 -15.10
CA GLU A 309 28.84 16.33 -15.24
C GLU A 309 29.69 16.75 -14.04
N ARG A 310 29.85 15.84 -13.08
CA ARG A 310 30.84 15.99 -12.01
C ARG A 310 32.19 15.49 -12.53
N SER A 311 33.06 16.40 -12.97
CA SER A 311 34.47 16.08 -13.21
C SER A 311 35.13 15.56 -11.92
N LYS A 312 35.96 14.52 -12.01
CA LYS A 312 36.75 13.99 -10.87
C LYS A 312 37.81 14.95 -10.35
N GLU A 313 38.05 16.05 -11.05
CA GLU A 313 38.86 17.15 -10.57
C GLU A 313 37.94 18.20 -9.95
N LYS A 314 38.31 18.65 -8.75
CA LYS A 314 37.89 19.94 -8.18
C LYS A 314 38.37 21.04 -9.13
N ALA A 315 37.75 21.16 -10.29
CA ALA A 315 37.90 22.28 -11.17
C ALA A 315 37.12 23.43 -10.53
N THR A 316 37.85 24.51 -10.28
CA THR A 316 37.38 25.86 -10.03
C THR A 316 36.23 26.22 -10.95
N TYR A 317 35.00 25.88 -10.55
CA TYR A 317 33.84 26.63 -10.98
C TYR A 317 34.10 28.05 -10.52
N GLU A 318 34.21 28.99 -11.46
CA GLU A 318 34.05 30.40 -11.21
C GLU A 318 32.91 30.54 -10.20
N GLN A 319 33.26 30.98 -8.99
CA GLN A 319 32.38 31.01 -7.85
C GLN A 319 31.26 32.03 -8.12
N LYS A 320 30.19 31.60 -8.81
CA LYS A 320 28.87 32.17 -8.54
C LYS A 320 28.61 31.84 -7.09
N SER A 321 28.72 32.88 -6.27
CA SER A 321 28.65 32.87 -4.82
C SER A 321 27.73 31.77 -4.27
N PRO A 322 28.22 30.87 -3.39
CA PRO A 322 27.40 29.87 -2.68
C PRO A 322 26.24 30.51 -1.88
N PHE A 323 26.22 31.85 -1.79
CA PHE A 323 25.22 32.66 -1.10
C PHE A 323 24.06 33.13 -2.00
N ALA A 324 24.12 32.92 -3.32
CA ALA A 324 23.00 33.22 -4.20
C ALA A 324 21.83 32.27 -3.89
N LEU A 325 20.67 32.84 -3.54
CA LEU A 325 19.45 32.10 -3.21
C LEU A 325 19.14 31.00 -4.24
N PHE A 326 19.26 31.34 -5.52
CA PHE A 326 19.00 30.43 -6.64
C PHE A 326 20.04 29.30 -6.75
N ALA A 327 21.28 29.51 -6.31
CA ALA A 327 22.31 28.47 -6.24
C ALA A 327 22.03 27.45 -5.13
N ARG A 328 21.41 27.89 -4.03
CA ARG A 328 21.02 26.99 -2.92
C ARG A 328 19.67 26.34 -3.07
N LEU A 329 18.74 26.99 -3.76
CA LEU A 329 17.51 26.35 -4.24
C LEU A 329 17.80 25.42 -5.43
N LYS A 330 19.03 25.47 -6.00
CA LYS A 330 19.45 24.76 -7.22
C LYS A 330 18.52 25.04 -8.41
N VAL A 331 17.95 26.22 -8.40
CA VAL A 331 17.06 26.75 -9.42
C VAL A 331 17.91 27.59 -10.37
N HIS A 332 18.79 26.91 -11.12
CA HIS A 332 19.51 27.56 -12.21
C HIS A 332 18.70 27.42 -13.50
N GLU A 333 18.70 28.44 -14.35
CA GLU A 333 18.46 28.21 -15.78
C GLU A 333 19.72 27.51 -16.30
N VAL A 334 19.66 26.19 -16.37
CA VAL A 334 20.70 25.41 -17.00
C VAL A 334 20.65 25.70 -18.49
N ASP A 335 21.82 25.96 -19.06
CA ASP A 335 21.99 26.19 -20.49
C ASP A 335 21.25 25.10 -21.27
N THR A 336 20.49 25.47 -22.30
CA THR A 336 19.56 24.56 -23.00
C THR A 336 20.24 23.29 -23.51
N ASN A 337 21.55 23.36 -23.75
CA ASN A 337 22.41 22.26 -24.19
C ASN A 337 22.64 21.13 -23.16
N ALA A 338 22.33 21.33 -21.87
CA ALA A 338 22.49 20.31 -20.82
C ALA A 338 21.17 19.73 -20.28
N GLN A 339 20.02 20.16 -20.83
CA GLN A 339 18.71 19.60 -20.46
C GLN A 339 18.47 18.25 -21.14
N VAL A 340 17.96 17.30 -20.37
CA VAL A 340 17.62 15.96 -20.87
C VAL A 340 16.13 15.74 -20.71
N THR A 341 15.47 15.40 -21.81
CA THR A 341 14.06 14.99 -21.75
C THR A 341 13.97 13.57 -21.19
N LEU A 342 12.88 13.28 -20.47
CA LEU A 342 12.63 11.95 -19.93
C LEU A 342 12.78 10.87 -21.02
N ARG A 343 12.13 11.03 -22.17
CA ARG A 343 12.18 10.05 -23.27
C ARG A 343 13.59 9.75 -23.76
N SER A 344 14.51 10.72 -23.68
CA SER A 344 15.89 10.60 -24.16
C SER A 344 16.89 10.01 -23.16
N LEU A 345 16.46 9.62 -21.95
CA LEU A 345 17.37 9.12 -20.90
C LEU A 345 18.27 7.97 -21.37
N PHE A 346 17.71 7.02 -22.12
CA PHE A 346 18.42 5.84 -22.62
C PHE A 346 18.96 6.02 -24.05
N ASN A 347 18.92 7.23 -24.62
CA ASN A 347 19.49 7.47 -25.94
C ASN A 347 21.01 7.41 -25.91
N ARG A 348 21.59 6.96 -27.04
CA ARG A 348 23.04 7.02 -27.27
C ARG A 348 23.55 8.44 -27.13
N ARG A 349 24.66 8.61 -26.40
CA ARG A 349 25.30 9.91 -26.17
C ARG A 349 26.81 9.78 -26.20
N LYS A 350 27.48 10.84 -26.64
CA LYS A 350 28.93 10.96 -26.56
C LYS A 350 29.29 11.56 -25.21
N LEU A 351 30.16 10.87 -24.48
CA LEU A 351 30.78 11.39 -23.26
C LEU A 351 31.86 12.43 -23.62
N PRO A 352 32.26 13.30 -22.68
CA PRO A 352 33.41 14.20 -22.85
C PRO A 352 34.71 13.46 -23.18
N THR A 353 34.80 12.18 -22.80
CA THR A 353 35.91 11.28 -23.12
C THR A 353 35.96 10.88 -24.61
N GLY A 354 34.96 11.25 -25.40
CA GLY A 354 34.79 10.84 -26.80
C GLY A 354 34.10 9.49 -26.99
N GLU A 355 33.93 8.72 -25.91
CA GLU A 355 33.23 7.43 -25.93
C GLU A 355 31.73 7.61 -26.16
N THR A 356 31.13 6.77 -27.02
CA THR A 356 29.67 6.77 -27.20
C THR A 356 29.06 5.68 -26.34
N ILE A 357 28.27 6.07 -25.35
CA ILE A 357 27.59 5.16 -24.43
C ILE A 357 26.08 5.14 -24.66
N THR A 358 25.44 4.05 -24.28
CA THR A 358 23.98 3.97 -24.07
C THR A 358 23.77 3.86 -22.56
N PRO A 359 23.32 4.91 -21.85
CA PRO A 359 23.21 4.88 -20.40
C PRO A 359 22.28 3.76 -19.96
N LYS A 360 22.65 3.02 -18.92
CA LYS A 360 21.80 2.00 -18.29
C LYS A 360 21.62 2.26 -16.80
N ARG A 361 22.66 2.80 -16.15
CA ARG A 361 22.71 3.11 -14.71
C ARG A 361 22.65 4.62 -14.52
N ILE A 362 21.48 5.11 -14.11
CA ILE A 362 21.17 6.54 -14.03
C ILE A 362 20.86 6.92 -12.59
N LEU A 363 21.52 7.95 -12.08
CA LEU A 363 21.18 8.57 -10.79
C LEU A 363 20.49 9.90 -11.04
N ILE A 364 19.32 10.11 -10.43
CA ILE A 364 18.56 11.35 -10.49
C ILE A 364 18.49 11.93 -9.08
N GLN A 365 19.16 13.06 -8.89
CA GLN A 365 19.20 13.76 -7.62
C GLN A 365 18.24 14.96 -7.61
N GLY A 366 17.80 15.35 -6.42
CA GLY A 366 16.98 16.54 -6.26
C GLY A 366 16.59 16.78 -4.82
N ASP A 367 16.33 18.04 -4.49
CA ASP A 367 15.94 18.41 -3.13
C ASP A 367 14.52 17.93 -2.78
N ALA A 368 14.13 18.10 -1.52
CA ALA A 368 12.77 17.77 -1.07
C ALA A 368 11.73 18.59 -1.87
N GLY A 369 10.55 18.03 -2.14
CA GLY A 369 9.45 18.76 -2.78
C GLY A 369 9.61 19.08 -4.28
N ILE A 370 10.75 18.76 -4.89
CA ILE A 370 11.03 19.02 -6.32
C ILE A 370 10.28 18.07 -7.28
N GLY A 371 9.78 16.93 -6.77
CA GLY A 371 8.99 15.97 -7.55
C GLY A 371 9.70 14.68 -7.97
N LYS A 372 10.71 14.19 -7.24
CA LYS A 372 11.40 12.92 -7.55
C LYS A 372 10.45 11.70 -7.60
N THR A 373 9.60 11.51 -6.59
CA THR A 373 8.59 10.44 -6.61
C THR A 373 7.52 10.69 -7.67
N THR A 374 7.17 11.96 -7.94
CA THR A 374 6.29 12.33 -9.06
C THR A 374 6.91 11.93 -10.40
N LEU A 375 8.22 12.10 -10.59
CA LEU A 375 8.96 11.61 -11.73
C LEU A 375 8.91 10.09 -11.84
N CYS A 376 9.09 9.36 -10.73
CA CYS A 376 8.95 7.90 -10.74
C CYS A 376 7.55 7.48 -11.21
N LYS A 377 6.50 8.07 -10.65
CA LYS A 377 5.11 7.82 -11.07
C LYS A 377 4.87 8.15 -12.54
N LYS A 378 5.43 9.26 -13.04
CA LYS A 378 5.34 9.65 -14.45
C LYS A 378 6.03 8.65 -15.37
N ILE A 379 7.20 8.14 -14.96
CA ILE A 379 7.91 7.09 -15.71
C ILE A 379 7.05 5.84 -15.84
N VAL A 380 6.47 5.35 -14.73
CA VAL A 380 5.58 4.18 -14.74
C VAL A 380 4.37 4.46 -15.63
N TYR A 381 3.73 5.61 -15.46
CA TYR A 381 2.55 6.01 -16.24
C TYR A 381 2.84 6.05 -17.75
N ASP A 382 3.94 6.68 -18.18
CA ASP A 382 4.30 6.79 -19.60
C ASP A 382 4.77 5.45 -20.19
N TYR A 383 5.39 4.58 -19.40
CA TYR A 383 5.73 3.21 -19.82
C TYR A 383 4.46 2.38 -20.11
N ILE A 384 3.46 2.51 -19.25
CA ILE A 384 2.21 1.76 -19.33
C ILE A 384 1.28 2.30 -20.41
N HIS A 385 1.07 3.61 -20.46
CA HIS A 385 0.03 4.23 -21.30
C HIS A 385 0.56 4.86 -22.60
N ASN A 386 1.84 5.19 -22.68
CA ASN A 386 2.43 5.93 -23.80
C ASN A 386 3.58 5.19 -24.49
N ASP A 387 3.64 3.86 -24.30
CA ASP A 387 4.65 2.93 -24.83
C ASP A 387 6.10 3.41 -24.67
N MET A 388 6.38 4.21 -23.63
CA MET A 388 7.70 4.78 -23.40
C MET A 388 8.68 3.66 -23.07
N TRP A 389 9.73 3.51 -23.88
CA TRP A 389 10.81 2.53 -23.72
C TRP A 389 10.42 1.04 -23.77
N ARG A 390 9.21 0.67 -24.22
CA ARG A 390 8.83 -0.75 -24.40
C ARG A 390 9.71 -1.51 -25.40
N GLN A 391 10.36 -0.80 -26.31
CA GLN A 391 11.34 -1.39 -27.22
C GLN A 391 12.69 -1.67 -26.56
N SER A 392 12.98 -1.07 -25.39
CA SER A 392 14.25 -1.20 -24.67
C SER A 392 14.13 -2.09 -23.44
N PHE A 393 12.95 -2.14 -22.82
CA PHE A 393 12.69 -2.88 -21.60
C PHE A 393 11.37 -3.65 -21.72
N ASP A 394 11.40 -4.90 -21.30
CA ASP A 394 10.23 -5.78 -21.28
C ASP A 394 9.45 -5.62 -19.97
N TYR A 395 10.16 -5.27 -18.89
CA TYR A 395 9.59 -5.07 -17.55
C TYR A 395 10.10 -3.78 -16.91
N LEU A 396 9.21 -3.02 -16.28
CA LEU A 396 9.54 -1.88 -15.44
C LEU A 396 9.09 -2.17 -14.00
N LEU A 397 10.05 -2.19 -13.08
CA LEU A 397 9.84 -2.49 -11.67
C LEU A 397 10.11 -1.24 -10.84
N TRP A 398 9.04 -0.53 -10.46
CA TRP A 398 9.11 0.59 -9.54
C TRP A 398 9.13 0.09 -8.10
N VAL A 399 10.27 0.28 -7.44
CA VAL A 399 10.51 -0.14 -6.06
C VAL A 399 10.72 1.10 -5.20
N PRO A 400 9.71 1.52 -4.42
CA PRO A 400 9.91 2.49 -3.35
C PRO A 400 10.80 1.89 -2.27
N LEU A 401 12.05 2.33 -2.18
CA LEU A 401 13.07 1.71 -1.33
C LEU A 401 12.71 1.75 0.16
N ARG A 402 11.99 2.79 0.60
CA ARG A 402 11.34 2.85 1.92
C ARG A 402 10.54 1.62 2.34
N GLN A 403 9.96 0.86 1.40
CA GLN A 403 9.23 -0.38 1.74
C GLN A 403 10.16 -1.47 2.30
N LEU A 404 11.47 -1.32 2.13
CA LEU A 404 12.49 -2.22 2.63
C LEU A 404 13.03 -1.79 4.00
N LYS A 405 12.70 -0.57 4.45
CA LYS A 405 13.17 0.00 5.71
C LYS A 405 12.70 -0.81 6.91
N GLY A 406 13.58 -1.06 7.87
CA GLY A 406 13.24 -1.74 9.13
C GLY A 406 12.78 -3.21 9.02
N LYS A 407 12.84 -3.84 7.83
CA LYS A 407 12.46 -5.25 7.68
C LYS A 407 13.50 -6.17 8.32
N VAL A 408 13.01 -7.04 9.20
CA VAL A 408 13.81 -8.10 9.84
C VAL A 408 13.40 -9.44 9.25
N GLU A 409 14.03 -9.81 8.13
CA GLU A 409 13.85 -11.11 7.52
C GLU A 409 15.17 -11.87 7.52
N PRO A 410 15.17 -13.17 7.87
CA PRO A 410 16.40 -13.98 7.88
C PRO A 410 17.00 -14.12 6.48
N THR A 411 16.16 -14.07 5.44
CA THR A 411 16.54 -14.11 4.02
C THR A 411 15.64 -13.17 3.22
N TYR A 412 16.22 -12.34 2.34
CA TYR A 412 15.50 -11.43 1.45
C TYR A 412 16.07 -11.55 0.04
N ASN A 413 15.23 -11.89 -0.93
CA ASN A 413 15.63 -12.13 -2.32
C ASN A 413 14.63 -11.52 -3.31
N SER A 414 14.90 -11.64 -4.61
CA SER A 414 14.07 -11.06 -5.67
C SER A 414 12.64 -11.60 -5.67
N GLN A 415 12.43 -12.88 -5.31
CA GLN A 415 11.08 -13.46 -5.20
C GLN A 415 10.32 -12.83 -4.05
N THR A 416 10.93 -12.69 -2.87
CA THR A 416 10.34 -12.01 -1.73
C THR A 416 9.97 -10.56 -2.07
N LEU A 417 10.88 -9.83 -2.71
CA LEU A 417 10.62 -8.47 -3.20
C LEU A 417 9.41 -8.46 -4.13
N CYS A 418 9.40 -9.31 -5.16
CA CYS A 418 8.33 -9.32 -6.16
C CYS A 418 6.98 -9.65 -5.56
N HIS A 419 6.92 -10.64 -4.66
CA HIS A 419 5.70 -11.00 -3.97
C HIS A 419 5.19 -9.83 -3.13
N GLN A 420 6.02 -9.31 -2.22
CA GLN A 420 5.60 -8.26 -1.29
C GLN A 420 5.22 -6.96 -1.99
N THR A 421 6.02 -6.54 -2.98
CA THR A 421 5.86 -5.25 -3.65
C THR A 421 4.78 -5.32 -4.74
N PHE A 422 4.76 -6.35 -5.60
CA PHE A 422 3.90 -6.36 -6.78
C PHE A 422 2.68 -7.27 -6.66
N PHE A 423 2.82 -8.43 -6.01
CA PHE A 423 1.82 -9.51 -6.11
C PHE A 423 1.18 -9.95 -4.80
N SER A 424 1.34 -9.19 -3.71
CA SER A 424 0.91 -9.57 -2.36
C SER A 424 -0.60 -9.75 -2.19
N THR A 425 -1.39 -9.13 -3.07
CA THR A 425 -2.85 -9.25 -3.12
C THR A 425 -3.34 -10.11 -4.29
N ASN A 426 -2.43 -10.66 -5.10
CA ASN A 426 -2.78 -11.50 -6.24
C ASN A 426 -2.93 -12.96 -5.77
N LEU A 427 -4.01 -13.63 -6.22
CA LEU A 427 -4.29 -15.03 -5.86
C LEU A 427 -3.13 -15.98 -6.21
N TYR A 428 -2.34 -15.65 -7.23
CA TYR A 428 -1.20 -16.42 -7.73
C TYR A 428 0.15 -15.74 -7.47
N GLY A 429 0.19 -14.85 -6.48
CA GLY A 429 1.32 -13.94 -6.29
C GLY A 429 2.66 -14.64 -6.09
N ASP A 430 2.71 -15.79 -5.41
CA ASP A 430 3.94 -16.55 -5.17
C ASP A 430 4.56 -17.09 -6.47
N VAL A 431 3.72 -17.55 -7.40
CA VAL A 431 4.20 -18.11 -8.67
C VAL A 431 4.62 -16.98 -9.61
N LEU A 432 3.82 -15.91 -9.72
CA LEU A 432 4.17 -14.71 -10.47
C LEU A 432 5.48 -14.09 -9.97
N ALA A 433 5.66 -14.03 -8.64
CA ALA A 433 6.88 -13.54 -8.01
C ALA A 433 8.10 -14.40 -8.34
N ARG A 434 7.94 -15.73 -8.35
CA ARG A 434 9.02 -16.67 -8.70
C ARG A 434 9.42 -16.51 -10.17
N THR A 435 8.44 -16.50 -11.08
CA THR A 435 8.69 -16.30 -12.52
C THR A 435 9.39 -14.97 -12.79
N LEU A 436 8.95 -13.88 -12.15
CA LEU A 436 9.61 -12.58 -12.27
C LEU A 436 11.01 -12.58 -11.63
N ALA A 437 11.21 -13.27 -10.51
CA ALA A 437 12.52 -13.39 -9.88
C ALA A 437 13.53 -14.15 -10.76
N GLU A 438 13.11 -15.22 -11.45
CA GLU A 438 13.93 -15.93 -12.44
C GLU A 438 14.40 -14.99 -13.55
N PHE A 439 13.52 -14.08 -14.02
CA PHE A 439 13.87 -13.05 -15.00
C PHE A 439 14.86 -12.02 -14.46
N ILE A 440 14.76 -11.67 -13.17
CA ILE A 440 15.63 -10.68 -12.51
C ILE A 440 17.03 -11.26 -12.22
N ASP A 441 17.11 -12.53 -11.83
CA ASP A 441 18.32 -13.17 -11.33
C ASP A 441 19.02 -14.08 -12.35
N SER A 442 18.46 -14.23 -13.56
CA SER A 442 19.05 -15.02 -14.64
C SER A 442 20.51 -14.58 -14.94
N PRO A 443 21.50 -15.47 -14.79
CA PRO A 443 22.93 -15.14 -14.85
C PRO A 443 23.50 -14.95 -16.26
N ASN A 444 22.73 -15.26 -17.33
CA ASN A 444 23.25 -15.34 -18.70
C ASN A 444 22.69 -14.25 -19.61
N SER A 445 23.50 -13.27 -19.97
CA SER A 445 23.17 -12.22 -20.94
C SER A 445 23.08 -12.76 -22.39
N THR A 446 22.11 -13.64 -22.69
CA THR A 446 21.75 -13.99 -24.07
C THR A 446 20.77 -12.95 -24.63
N ALA A 447 20.64 -12.86 -25.95
CA ALA A 447 19.72 -11.94 -26.62
C ALA A 447 18.22 -12.22 -26.31
N GLU A 448 17.92 -13.34 -25.65
CA GLU A 448 16.58 -13.80 -25.27
C GLU A 448 16.23 -13.50 -23.80
N ASN A 449 17.17 -12.96 -23.01
CA ASN A 449 16.91 -12.66 -21.61
C ASN A 449 16.04 -11.40 -21.46
N PRO A 450 15.04 -11.42 -20.57
CA PRO A 450 14.13 -10.30 -20.37
C PRO A 450 14.85 -9.05 -19.85
N ARG A 451 14.58 -7.91 -20.48
CA ARG A 451 15.22 -6.63 -20.19
C ARG A 451 14.43 -5.92 -19.09
N VAL A 452 14.84 -6.14 -17.85
CA VAL A 452 14.22 -5.53 -16.69
C VAL A 452 14.85 -4.16 -16.40
N LEU A 453 14.02 -3.12 -16.25
CA LEU A 453 14.39 -1.80 -15.74
C LEU A 453 13.94 -1.66 -14.29
N PHE A 454 14.89 -1.41 -13.39
CA PHE A 454 14.60 -1.04 -12.01
C PHE A 454 14.45 0.47 -11.87
N LEU A 455 13.36 0.91 -11.24
CA LEU A 455 13.15 2.29 -10.84
C LEU A 455 13.13 2.33 -9.30
N LEU A 456 14.28 2.67 -8.71
CA LEU A 456 14.50 2.67 -7.27
C LEU A 456 14.24 4.07 -6.72
N ASP A 457 13.12 4.22 -6.02
CA ASP A 457 12.64 5.51 -5.52
C ASP A 457 13.02 5.72 -4.05
N GLY A 458 13.80 6.77 -3.75
CA GLY A 458 14.11 7.19 -2.38
C GLY A 458 15.33 6.50 -1.75
N LEU A 459 16.49 6.52 -2.42
CA LEU A 459 17.72 5.92 -1.87
C LEU A 459 18.16 6.54 -0.54
N ASP A 460 17.89 7.83 -0.32
CA ASP A 460 18.18 8.52 0.95
C ASP A 460 17.36 7.98 2.12
N GLU A 461 16.24 7.29 1.87
CA GLU A 461 15.32 6.81 2.90
C GLU A 461 15.81 5.50 3.56
N VAL A 462 16.76 4.80 2.91
CA VAL A 462 17.34 3.52 3.34
C VAL A 462 18.85 3.57 3.54
N SER A 463 19.43 4.77 3.72
CA SER A 463 20.87 4.94 3.91
C SER A 463 21.38 4.15 5.11
N ASP A 464 20.63 4.13 6.20
CA ASP A 464 20.99 3.45 7.45
C ASP A 464 21.06 1.92 7.24
N GLU A 465 20.11 1.34 6.50
CA GLU A 465 20.09 -0.07 6.13
C GLU A 465 21.31 -0.46 5.30
N ILE A 466 21.74 0.43 4.39
CA ILE A 466 22.91 0.22 3.53
C ILE A 466 24.22 0.38 4.32
N ASP A 467 24.31 1.42 5.16
CA ASP A 467 25.51 1.79 5.92
C ASP A 467 25.72 0.96 7.18
N SER A 468 24.70 0.27 7.68
CA SER A 468 24.74 -0.64 8.85
C SER A 468 25.64 -1.88 8.67
N GLY A 469 26.56 -1.88 7.69
CA GLY A 469 27.49 -2.95 7.32
C GLY A 469 28.34 -3.56 8.44
N LYS A 470 28.27 -3.06 9.68
CA LYS A 470 28.83 -3.70 10.88
C LYS A 470 27.99 -4.87 11.42
N ASN A 471 26.67 -4.90 11.15
CA ASN A 471 25.75 -6.00 11.56
C ASN A 471 25.16 -6.80 10.38
N ASN A 472 25.61 -6.53 9.15
CA ASN A 472 25.27 -7.19 7.88
C ASN A 472 23.84 -7.78 7.82
N THR A 473 22.82 -6.91 7.84
CA THR A 473 21.43 -7.35 7.69
C THR A 473 21.19 -7.91 6.29
N CYS A 474 20.32 -8.93 6.18
CA CYS A 474 19.98 -9.52 4.88
C CYS A 474 19.38 -8.46 3.93
N ILE A 475 18.61 -7.52 4.47
CA ILE A 475 18.02 -6.44 3.67
C ILE A 475 19.06 -5.46 3.11
N GLY A 476 20.07 -5.07 3.90
CA GLY A 476 21.12 -4.15 3.46
C GLY A 476 22.01 -4.74 2.36
N SER A 477 22.28 -6.06 2.44
CA SER A 477 22.98 -6.76 1.35
C SER A 477 22.11 -6.88 0.09
N PHE A 478 20.81 -7.16 0.22
CA PHE A 478 19.88 -7.17 -0.90
C PHE A 478 19.76 -5.81 -1.60
N ILE A 479 19.60 -4.71 -0.86
CA ILE A 479 19.56 -3.36 -1.43
C ILE A 479 20.84 -3.07 -2.21
N ARG A 480 22.01 -3.41 -1.67
CA ARG A 480 23.29 -3.25 -2.39
C ARG A 480 23.33 -4.04 -3.70
N ASN A 481 22.82 -5.28 -3.72
CA ASN A 481 22.70 -6.05 -4.96
C ASN A 481 21.73 -5.40 -5.96
N LEU A 482 20.63 -4.84 -5.48
CA LEU A 482 19.64 -4.15 -6.30
C LEU A 482 20.22 -2.90 -6.96
N LEU A 483 21.02 -2.12 -6.22
CA LEU A 483 21.71 -0.93 -6.74
C LEU A 483 22.70 -1.26 -7.86
N LEU A 484 23.24 -2.48 -7.89
CA LEU A 484 24.21 -2.94 -8.90
C LEU A 484 23.56 -3.58 -10.14
N LYS A 485 22.22 -3.68 -10.22
CA LYS A 485 21.53 -4.18 -11.42
C LYS A 485 21.83 -3.31 -12.66
N PRO A 486 21.97 -3.89 -13.86
CA PRO A 486 22.51 -3.17 -15.02
C PRO A 486 21.61 -2.04 -15.54
N ASN A 487 20.29 -2.25 -15.64
CA ASN A 487 19.34 -1.21 -16.04
C ASN A 487 18.63 -0.69 -14.80
N VAL A 488 19.01 0.50 -14.33
CA VAL A 488 18.50 1.06 -13.09
C VAL A 488 18.45 2.59 -13.14
N ILE A 489 17.33 3.15 -12.72
CA ILE A 489 17.17 4.56 -12.38
C ILE A 489 17.04 4.64 -10.86
N MET A 490 17.91 5.41 -10.22
CA MET A 490 17.90 5.65 -8.77
C MET A 490 17.51 7.10 -8.51
N THR A 491 16.55 7.35 -7.63
CA THR A 491 16.25 8.71 -7.16
C THR A 491 16.75 8.91 -5.74
N SER A 492 17.34 10.09 -5.46
CA SER A 492 17.81 10.41 -4.11
C SER A 492 17.93 11.90 -3.85
N ARG A 493 18.00 12.30 -2.58
CA ARG A 493 18.51 13.61 -2.20
C ARG A 493 20.04 13.69 -2.36
N PRO A 494 20.60 14.87 -2.67
CA PRO A 494 22.05 15.07 -2.73
C PRO A 494 22.73 14.74 -1.38
N ASP A 495 23.90 14.09 -1.44
CA ASP A 495 24.83 13.89 -0.33
C ASP A 495 24.24 13.21 0.95
N ARG A 496 23.18 12.39 0.78
CA ARG A 496 22.50 11.67 1.88
C ARG A 496 22.73 10.16 1.90
N PHE A 497 23.61 9.64 1.04
CA PHE A 497 23.92 8.22 0.98
C PHE A 497 25.41 8.03 0.64
N ASN A 498 25.95 6.88 1.03
CA ASN A 498 27.32 6.52 0.71
C ASN A 498 27.43 6.08 -0.77
N ARG A 499 28.08 6.91 -1.58
CA ARG A 499 28.29 6.68 -3.02
C ARG A 499 29.11 5.42 -3.34
N ALA A 500 29.86 4.86 -2.37
CA ALA A 500 30.66 3.66 -2.59
C ALA A 500 29.82 2.44 -3.04
N TYR A 501 28.54 2.39 -2.68
CA TYR A 501 27.64 1.29 -3.02
C TYR A 501 26.97 1.41 -4.39
N LEU A 502 27.13 2.54 -5.08
CA LEU A 502 26.50 2.79 -6.38
C LEU A 502 27.26 2.18 -7.57
N GLY A 503 28.47 1.67 -7.39
CA GLY A 503 29.31 1.23 -8.50
C GLY A 503 29.55 2.35 -9.52
N SER A 504 29.82 1.99 -10.78
CA SER A 504 29.92 2.96 -11.88
C SER A 504 28.53 3.43 -12.32
N LEU A 505 28.37 4.75 -12.47
CA LEU A 505 27.16 5.37 -13.03
C LEU A 505 27.45 5.81 -14.46
N ASP A 506 26.48 5.61 -15.35
CA ASP A 506 26.57 6.05 -16.74
C ASP A 506 26.10 7.50 -16.90
N LEU A 507 25.19 7.92 -16.02
CA LEU A 507 24.58 9.25 -16.07
C LEU A 507 24.17 9.73 -14.68
N GLU A 508 24.58 10.95 -14.34
CA GLU A 508 24.09 11.68 -13.17
C GLU A 508 23.26 12.88 -13.63
N LEU A 509 22.04 12.96 -13.12
CA LEU A 509 21.08 14.01 -13.41
C LEU A 509 20.64 14.69 -12.14
N GLU A 510 20.19 15.93 -12.27
CA GLU A 510 19.45 16.64 -11.25
C GLU A 510 18.09 17.07 -11.80
N THR A 511 17.05 16.87 -10.99
CA THR A 511 15.74 17.45 -11.26
C THR A 511 15.86 18.95 -11.07
N ILE A 512 15.75 19.70 -12.16
CA ILE A 512 15.54 21.13 -12.06
C ILE A 512 14.04 21.34 -11.83
N GLY A 513 13.69 22.28 -10.96
CA GLY A 513 12.30 22.72 -10.85
C GLY A 513 11.72 23.18 -12.20
N PHE A 514 10.45 23.59 -12.20
CA PHE A 514 9.78 24.14 -13.37
C PHE A 514 10.58 25.29 -13.97
N ASN A 515 10.59 25.35 -15.30
CA ASN A 515 11.02 26.55 -16.00
C ASN A 515 9.86 27.57 -16.03
N GLN A 516 10.12 28.78 -16.53
CA GLN A 516 9.13 29.85 -16.50
C GLN A 516 7.86 29.50 -17.30
N ASP A 517 8.02 28.84 -18.45
CA ASP A 517 6.89 28.40 -19.29
C ASP A 517 6.01 27.36 -18.59
N GLN A 518 6.62 26.42 -17.87
CA GLN A 518 5.88 25.41 -17.11
C GLN A 518 5.19 26.00 -15.90
N VAL A 519 5.81 26.97 -15.22
CA VAL A 519 5.14 27.75 -14.17
C VAL A 519 3.89 28.41 -14.75
N ALA A 520 4.00 29.09 -15.90
CA ALA A 520 2.86 29.70 -16.57
C ALA A 520 1.79 28.68 -16.95
N LYS A 521 2.16 27.55 -17.58
CA LYS A 521 1.22 26.47 -17.95
C LYS A 521 0.53 25.84 -16.75
N TYR A 522 1.23 25.71 -15.62
CA TYR A 522 0.66 25.20 -14.38
C TYR A 522 -0.37 26.18 -13.80
N ILE A 523 -0.08 27.47 -13.81
CA ILE A 523 -1.00 28.55 -13.39
C ILE A 523 -2.21 28.64 -14.34
N ASP A 524 -2.01 28.42 -15.65
CA ASP A 524 -3.08 28.47 -16.65
C ASP A 524 -4.01 27.26 -16.65
N ASN A 525 -3.64 26.20 -15.94
CA ASN A 525 -4.45 25.00 -15.84
C ASN A 525 -5.72 25.26 -15.01
N ARG A 526 -6.88 25.20 -15.66
CA ARG A 526 -8.19 25.46 -15.03
C ARG A 526 -8.62 24.44 -13.98
N ARG A 527 -7.95 23.28 -13.91
CA ARG A 527 -8.12 22.32 -12.80
C ARG A 527 -7.33 22.74 -11.55
N ILE A 528 -6.33 23.60 -11.70
CA ILE A 528 -5.48 24.12 -10.63
C ILE A 528 -5.97 25.49 -10.19
N VAL A 529 -6.01 26.44 -11.12
CA VAL A 529 -6.51 27.80 -10.91
C VAL A 529 -7.78 27.96 -11.75
N LYS A 530 -8.93 27.92 -11.08
CA LYS A 530 -10.25 27.90 -11.74
C LYS A 530 -10.53 29.16 -12.55
N GLU A 531 -10.17 30.32 -12.01
CA GLU A 531 -10.47 31.63 -12.61
C GLU A 531 -9.31 32.18 -13.44
N LEU A 532 -9.61 32.65 -14.65
CA LEU A 532 -8.61 33.23 -15.56
C LEU A 532 -7.98 34.50 -14.98
N GLU A 533 -8.79 35.37 -14.36
CA GLU A 533 -8.27 36.60 -13.76
C GLU A 533 -7.29 36.31 -12.61
N THR A 534 -7.58 35.31 -11.79
CA THR A 534 -6.70 34.84 -10.71
C THR A 534 -5.36 34.34 -11.25
N ALA A 535 -5.38 33.59 -12.36
CA ALA A 535 -4.16 33.13 -13.03
C ALA A 535 -3.28 34.32 -13.50
N GLU A 536 -3.89 35.32 -14.13
CA GLU A 536 -3.18 36.52 -14.59
C GLU A 536 -2.62 37.35 -13.43
N GLN A 537 -3.35 37.44 -12.31
CA GLN A 537 -2.86 38.09 -11.09
C GLN A 537 -1.62 37.39 -10.51
N ILE A 538 -1.63 36.06 -10.42
CA ILE A 538 -0.47 35.28 -9.94
C ILE A 538 0.74 35.54 -10.84
N LYS A 539 0.57 35.49 -12.18
CA LYS A 539 1.66 35.78 -13.12
C LYS A 539 2.20 37.19 -12.97
N ALA A 540 1.32 38.19 -12.88
CA ALA A 540 1.70 39.59 -12.68
C ALA A 540 2.45 39.80 -11.35
N PHE A 541 2.05 39.07 -10.31
CA PHE A 541 2.74 39.06 -9.03
C PHE A 541 4.15 38.47 -9.14
N LEU A 542 4.31 37.31 -9.78
CA LEU A 542 5.61 36.66 -9.95
C LEU A 542 6.57 37.52 -10.78
N ALA A 543 6.07 38.19 -11.82
CA ALA A 543 6.86 39.10 -12.65
C ALA A 543 7.44 40.29 -11.85
N LYS A 544 6.72 40.75 -10.81
CA LYS A 544 7.15 41.86 -9.93
C LYS A 544 8.04 41.40 -8.77
N ASN A 545 8.15 40.09 -8.52
CA ASN A 545 8.83 39.52 -7.35
C ASN A 545 9.85 38.44 -7.75
N PRO A 546 11.07 38.82 -8.16
CA PRO A 546 12.09 37.87 -8.67
C PRO A 546 12.45 36.75 -7.68
N LEU A 547 12.45 37.05 -6.38
CA LEU A 547 12.70 36.06 -5.33
C LEU A 547 11.63 34.97 -5.31
N MET A 548 10.36 35.35 -5.43
CA MET A 548 9.25 34.40 -5.51
C MET A 548 9.24 33.65 -6.83
N GLN A 549 9.59 34.31 -7.93
CA GLN A 549 9.70 33.70 -9.25
C GLN A 549 10.62 32.46 -9.25
N GLY A 550 11.76 32.49 -8.54
CA GLY A 550 12.59 31.30 -8.46
C GLY A 550 12.19 30.30 -7.37
N LEU A 551 11.49 30.71 -6.31
CA LEU A 551 10.93 29.77 -5.33
C LEU A 551 9.86 28.86 -5.95
N VAL A 552 8.93 29.45 -6.71
CA VAL A 552 7.85 28.69 -7.37
C VAL A 552 8.31 27.81 -8.52
N ARG A 553 9.61 27.81 -8.85
CA ARG A 553 10.16 26.74 -9.71
C ARG A 553 10.09 25.39 -8.99
N ILE A 554 10.02 25.35 -7.66
CA ILE A 554 9.75 24.12 -6.92
C ILE A 554 8.24 23.82 -6.97
N PRO A 555 7.80 22.68 -7.55
CA PRO A 555 6.38 22.46 -7.84
C PRO A 555 5.46 22.53 -6.62
N ILE A 556 5.91 22.02 -5.47
CA ILE A 556 5.11 22.07 -4.23
C ILE A 556 4.91 23.49 -3.71
N GLN A 557 5.85 24.40 -3.97
CA GLN A 557 5.74 25.81 -3.59
C GLN A 557 4.82 26.56 -4.55
N LEU A 558 4.86 26.25 -5.85
CA LEU A 558 3.91 26.78 -6.82
C LEU A 558 2.47 26.34 -6.51
N ASP A 559 2.28 25.05 -6.20
CA ASP A 559 0.97 24.53 -5.82
C ASP A 559 0.45 25.21 -4.54
N ALA A 560 1.31 25.42 -3.54
CA ALA A 560 0.96 26.15 -2.33
C ALA A 560 0.54 27.59 -2.63
N LEU A 561 1.29 28.31 -3.47
CA LEU A 561 0.94 29.67 -3.87
C LEU A 561 -0.40 29.71 -4.61
N CYS A 562 -0.61 28.81 -5.57
CA CYS A 562 -1.85 28.74 -6.35
C CYS A 562 -3.06 28.39 -5.46
N TYR A 563 -2.91 27.43 -4.54
CA TYR A 563 -3.98 27.00 -3.64
C TYR A 563 -4.41 28.11 -2.66
N THR A 564 -3.44 28.89 -2.18
CA THR A 564 -3.68 29.87 -1.11
C THR A 564 -4.01 31.27 -1.64
N TRP A 565 -4.03 31.44 -2.96
CA TRP A 565 -4.32 32.71 -3.60
C TRP A 565 -5.75 33.19 -3.29
N ASN A 566 -5.86 34.39 -2.73
CA ASN A 566 -7.13 35.05 -2.42
C ASN A 566 -7.02 36.56 -2.72
N ARG A 567 -7.89 37.07 -3.61
CA ARG A 567 -7.90 38.50 -3.99
C ARG A 567 -7.86 39.46 -2.81
N GLU A 568 -8.61 39.19 -1.74
CA GLU A 568 -8.68 40.10 -0.59
C GLU A 568 -7.36 40.17 0.20
N LEU A 569 -6.60 39.07 0.22
CA LEU A 569 -5.30 38.98 0.90
C LEU A 569 -4.14 39.52 0.05
N PHE A 570 -4.25 39.44 -1.28
CA PHE A 570 -3.15 39.78 -2.20
C PHE A 570 -3.34 41.11 -2.96
N LEU A 571 -4.53 41.73 -2.99
CA LEU A 571 -4.75 43.01 -3.69
C LEU A 571 -4.74 44.26 -2.81
N LYS A 572 -5.19 44.19 -1.54
CA LYS A 572 -5.20 45.38 -0.65
C LYS A 572 -3.79 45.79 -0.21
N ASP A 573 -2.93 44.82 0.03
CA ASP A 573 -1.50 44.98 0.32
C ASP A 573 -0.75 43.82 -0.33
N MET A 574 -0.34 43.97 -1.61
CA MET A 574 0.48 42.97 -2.29
C MET A 574 1.66 42.61 -1.39
N PRO A 575 1.78 41.34 -0.93
CA PRO A 575 2.81 40.98 0.02
C PRO A 575 4.19 41.21 -0.60
N LYS A 576 4.91 42.21 -0.08
CA LYS A 576 6.19 42.70 -0.62
C LYS A 576 7.36 41.78 -0.28
N THR A 577 7.16 40.85 0.66
CA THR A 577 8.23 40.00 1.20
C THR A 577 7.86 38.52 1.14
N MET A 578 8.89 37.67 1.04
CA MET A 578 8.78 36.21 1.15
C MET A 578 8.01 35.79 2.42
N THR A 579 8.31 36.43 3.54
CA THR A 579 7.73 36.11 4.84
C THR A 579 6.21 36.30 4.87
N THR A 580 5.70 37.39 4.28
CA THR A 580 4.26 37.65 4.22
C THR A 580 3.52 36.59 3.41
N ILE A 581 4.14 36.08 2.35
CA ILE A 581 3.55 35.02 1.49
C ILE A 581 3.54 33.69 2.21
N TYR A 582 4.63 33.32 2.87
CA TYR A 582 4.67 32.10 3.68
C TYR A 582 3.66 32.17 4.82
N HIS A 583 3.47 33.34 5.43
CA HIS A 583 2.38 33.55 6.39
C HIS A 583 1.00 33.32 5.78
N ALA A 584 0.71 33.89 4.61
CA ALA A 584 -0.57 33.68 3.93
C ALA A 584 -0.79 32.20 3.61
N ILE A 585 0.25 31.51 3.13
CA ILE A 585 0.20 30.07 2.85
C ILE A 585 -0.09 29.29 4.13
N VAL A 586 0.67 29.55 5.20
CA VAL A 586 0.53 28.86 6.48
C VAL A 586 -0.84 29.08 7.11
N ASN A 587 -1.35 30.31 7.09
CA ASN A 587 -2.69 30.62 7.59
C ASN A 587 -3.78 29.86 6.83
N LYS A 588 -3.69 29.77 5.50
CA LYS A 588 -4.64 28.99 4.70
C LYS A 588 -4.54 27.49 4.95
N LEU A 589 -3.34 26.96 5.15
CA LEU A 589 -3.17 25.55 5.51
C LEU A 589 -3.71 25.26 6.92
N TRP A 590 -3.55 26.18 7.87
CA TRP A 590 -4.19 26.04 9.19
C TRP A 590 -5.71 26.03 9.12
N GLN A 591 -6.33 26.87 8.29
CA GLN A 591 -7.79 26.83 8.09
C GLN A 591 -8.26 25.43 7.63
N LYS A 592 -7.47 24.76 6.78
CA LYS A 592 -7.74 23.38 6.35
C LYS A 592 -7.52 22.38 7.50
N ASP A 593 -6.39 22.48 8.18
CA ASP A 593 -5.99 21.52 9.22
C ASP A 593 -6.87 21.61 10.48
N ILE A 594 -7.39 22.79 10.82
CA ILE A 594 -8.32 23.00 11.95
C ILE A 594 -9.58 22.12 11.80
N LEU A 595 -10.07 21.94 10.57
CA LEU A 595 -11.18 21.01 10.28
C LEU A 595 -10.76 19.55 10.48
N LEU A 596 -9.60 19.17 9.95
CA LEU A 596 -9.09 17.80 10.02
C LEU A 596 -8.72 17.38 11.45
N LEU A 597 -8.35 18.35 12.28
CA LEU A 597 -8.03 18.16 13.69
C LEU A 597 -9.26 18.26 14.60
N GLU A 598 -10.46 18.45 14.03
CA GLU A 598 -11.73 18.53 14.77
C GLU A 598 -11.67 19.54 15.93
N LYS A 599 -11.07 20.70 15.67
CA LYS A 599 -10.86 21.72 16.71
C LYS A 599 -12.18 22.29 17.19
N LYS A 600 -12.18 22.67 18.48
CA LYS A 600 -13.34 23.26 19.16
C LYS A 600 -13.06 24.69 19.56
N ASP A 601 -14.06 25.55 19.41
CA ASP A 601 -14.10 26.87 20.02
C ASP A 601 -15.25 26.91 21.05
N GLN A 602 -14.96 27.36 22.28
CA GLN A 602 -15.90 27.35 23.40
C GLN A 602 -16.64 26.00 23.61
N GLY A 603 -15.99 24.88 23.30
CA GLY A 603 -16.54 23.53 23.43
C GLY A 603 -17.35 23.02 22.23
N GLN A 604 -17.61 23.86 21.22
CA GLN A 604 -18.30 23.47 19.98
C GLN A 604 -17.30 23.19 18.84
N LEU A 605 -17.58 22.17 18.02
CA LEU A 605 -16.76 21.84 16.85
C LEU A 605 -16.83 22.95 15.80
N LEU A 606 -15.67 23.39 15.33
CA LEU A 606 -15.56 24.37 14.25
C LEU A 606 -15.92 23.71 12.92
N ASN A 607 -16.93 24.25 12.23
CA ASN A 607 -17.33 23.82 10.91
C ASN A 607 -16.75 24.73 9.81
N ALA A 608 -16.92 24.33 8.55
CA ALA A 608 -16.36 25.05 7.41
C ALA A 608 -16.86 26.51 7.28
N ASN A 609 -18.04 26.84 7.79
CA ASN A 609 -18.55 28.21 7.78
C ASN A 609 -17.91 29.05 8.88
N ALA A 610 -17.84 28.53 10.12
CA ALA A 610 -17.18 29.21 11.23
C ALA A 610 -15.69 29.52 10.95
N ILE A 611 -15.00 28.65 10.20
CA ILE A 611 -13.60 28.88 9.82
C ILE A 611 -13.45 29.95 8.74
N LYS A 612 -14.43 30.12 7.85
CA LYS A 612 -14.43 31.24 6.89
C LYS A 612 -14.54 32.58 7.61
N ASP A 613 -15.22 32.60 8.76
CA ASP A 613 -15.38 33.79 9.60
C ASP A 613 -14.11 34.09 10.45
N LEU A 614 -13.14 33.18 10.51
CA LEU A 614 -11.81 33.44 11.09
C LEU A 614 -10.99 34.29 10.11
N THR A 615 -11.27 35.58 10.13
CA THR A 615 -10.65 36.57 9.23
C THR A 615 -9.29 37.06 9.72
N THR A 616 -8.97 36.89 11.01
CA THR A 616 -7.71 37.38 11.60
C THR A 616 -6.71 36.26 11.90
N GLN A 617 -5.43 36.57 11.70
CA GLN A 617 -4.30 35.68 12.00
C GLN A 617 -4.28 35.25 13.47
N SER A 618 -4.53 36.18 14.40
CA SER A 618 -4.50 35.91 15.85
C SER A 618 -5.51 34.84 16.27
N GLN A 619 -6.69 34.78 15.64
CA GLN A 619 -7.70 33.77 15.94
C GLN A 619 -7.25 32.38 15.49
N ILE A 620 -6.74 32.26 14.25
CA ILE A 620 -6.23 31.00 13.70
C ILE A 620 -5.04 30.50 14.54
N GLU A 621 -4.10 31.38 14.86
CA GLU A 621 -2.91 31.05 15.64
C GLU A 621 -3.28 30.57 17.05
N THR A 622 -4.30 31.18 17.67
CA THR A 622 -4.76 30.78 19.02
C THR A 622 -5.36 29.37 19.01
N ILE A 623 -6.18 29.04 18.00
CA ILE A 623 -6.82 27.72 17.88
C ILE A 623 -5.80 26.63 17.55
N ALA A 624 -4.85 26.93 16.64
CA ALA A 624 -3.81 26.00 16.20
C ALA A 624 -2.53 26.06 17.08
N GLN A 625 -2.55 26.83 18.18
CA GLN A 625 -1.35 27.13 18.97
C GLN A 625 -0.58 25.87 19.42
N PRO A 626 -1.22 24.79 19.90
CA PRO A 626 -0.49 23.60 20.34
C PRO A 626 0.28 22.93 19.20
N GLU A 627 -0.36 22.73 18.05
CA GLU A 627 0.26 22.12 16.87
C GLU A 627 1.31 23.03 16.24
N ASN A 628 1.08 24.35 16.25
CA ASN A 628 2.06 25.33 15.80
C ASN A 628 3.32 25.30 16.68
N ASP A 629 3.17 25.26 18.01
CA ASP A 629 4.31 25.14 18.93
C ASP A 629 5.07 23.82 18.77
N LEU A 630 4.36 22.73 18.44
CA LEU A 630 4.96 21.46 18.05
C LEU A 630 5.82 21.62 16.77
N LEU A 631 5.23 22.14 15.68
CA LEU A 631 5.94 22.33 14.40
C LEU A 631 7.14 23.26 14.54
N GLN A 632 7.03 24.35 15.29
CA GLN A 632 8.11 25.28 15.61
C GLN A 632 9.28 24.57 16.31
N GLY A 633 8.99 23.74 17.32
CA GLY A 633 10.01 22.98 18.03
C GLY A 633 10.72 21.95 17.15
N PHE A 634 9.96 21.17 16.38
CA PHE A 634 10.50 20.23 15.39
C PHE A 634 11.37 20.93 14.35
N ALA A 635 10.88 22.06 13.84
CA ALA A 635 11.57 22.84 12.84
C ALA A 635 12.91 23.39 13.36
N PHE A 636 12.90 24.05 14.53
CA PHE A 636 14.10 24.63 15.11
C PHE A 636 15.12 23.57 15.52
N ILE A 637 14.70 22.48 16.17
CA ILE A 637 15.62 21.40 16.57
C ILE A 637 16.15 20.67 15.34
N GLY A 638 15.34 20.42 14.32
CA GLY A 638 15.81 19.86 13.05
C GLY A 638 16.81 20.78 12.36
N LEU A 639 16.53 22.09 12.32
CA LEU A 639 17.45 23.08 11.78
C LEU A 639 18.75 23.15 12.61
N TYR A 640 18.70 23.02 13.92
CA TYR A 640 19.90 22.97 14.75
C TYR A 640 20.77 21.73 14.46
N ASN A 641 20.15 20.56 14.32
CA ASN A 641 20.85 19.27 14.20
C ASN A 641 21.16 18.82 12.76
N ASN A 642 20.78 19.58 11.74
CA ASN A 642 20.87 19.13 10.34
C ASN A 642 20.00 17.93 9.98
N VAL A 643 18.86 17.86 10.66
CA VAL A 643 17.83 16.85 10.47
C VAL A 643 16.67 17.47 9.69
N ILE A 644 16.35 16.85 8.55
CA ILE A 644 15.22 17.20 7.68
C ILE A 644 14.11 16.16 7.80
N GLU A 645 14.46 14.94 8.22
CA GLU A 645 13.56 13.81 8.37
C GLU A 645 13.57 13.30 9.82
N PHE A 646 12.39 13.22 10.40
CA PHE A 646 12.17 12.92 11.80
C PHE A 646 11.66 11.49 11.93
N ASN A 647 12.58 10.57 12.25
CA ASN A 647 12.25 9.19 12.60
C ASN A 647 11.55 9.09 13.96
N ALA A 648 11.10 7.89 14.34
CA ALA A 648 10.35 7.66 15.57
C ALA A 648 11.10 8.09 16.84
N MET A 649 12.42 7.91 16.86
CA MET A 649 13.27 8.33 17.98
C MET A 649 13.34 9.85 18.07
N HIS A 650 13.64 10.53 16.96
CA HIS A 650 13.65 12.00 16.90
C HIS A 650 12.31 12.57 17.37
N ARG A 651 11.18 12.01 16.91
CA ARG A 651 9.86 12.49 17.31
C ARG A 651 9.60 12.38 18.80
N ARG A 652 9.94 11.23 19.41
CA ARG A 652 9.78 11.01 20.86
C ARG A 652 10.69 11.93 21.68
N GLN A 653 11.95 12.07 21.29
CA GLN A 653 12.92 12.93 21.97
C GLN A 653 12.49 14.40 21.92
N ILE A 654 12.14 14.90 20.72
CA ILE A 654 11.70 16.28 20.52
C ILE A 654 10.41 16.54 21.29
N HIS A 655 9.40 15.68 21.16
CA HIS A 655 8.14 15.87 21.86
C HIS A 655 8.31 15.86 23.39
N GLY A 656 9.01 14.85 23.92
CA GLY A 656 9.28 14.76 25.36
C GLY A 656 10.09 15.94 25.90
N TYR A 657 11.02 16.48 25.09
CA TYR A 657 11.74 17.69 25.43
C TYR A 657 10.85 18.93 25.46
N LEU A 658 10.03 19.13 24.43
CA LEU A 658 9.11 20.28 24.37
C LEU A 658 8.07 20.26 25.50
N GLN A 659 7.60 19.07 25.90
CA GLN A 659 6.65 18.89 27.00
C GLN A 659 7.25 19.33 28.35
N LYS A 660 8.54 19.04 28.58
CA LYS A 660 9.28 19.49 29.78
C LYS A 660 9.44 21.01 29.86
N GLN A 661 9.19 21.75 28.78
CA GLN A 661 9.28 23.21 28.75
C GLN A 661 7.95 23.92 29.06
N ASN A 662 7.01 23.23 29.70
CA ASN A 662 5.66 23.75 30.02
C ASN A 662 4.91 24.33 28.81
N ARG A 663 5.16 23.79 27.62
CA ARG A 663 4.41 24.18 26.41
C ARG A 663 3.09 23.41 26.37
N SER A 664 2.01 24.09 26.00
CA SER A 664 0.75 23.44 25.64
C SER A 664 0.98 22.71 24.31
N LEU A 665 1.19 21.39 24.38
CA LEU A 665 1.36 20.54 23.21
C LEU A 665 0.10 19.70 23.02
N PRO A 666 -0.22 19.33 21.77
CA PRO A 666 -1.29 18.37 21.54
C PRO A 666 -0.92 17.01 22.14
N VAL A 667 -1.93 16.19 22.39
CA VAL A 667 -1.71 14.81 22.83
C VAL A 667 -0.87 14.08 21.77
N PHE A 668 0.25 13.50 22.18
CA PHE A 668 1.17 12.84 21.25
C PHE A 668 0.61 11.50 20.78
N HIS A 669 -0.19 11.56 19.72
CA HIS A 669 -0.56 10.40 18.94
C HIS A 669 0.14 10.46 17.58
N SER A 670 0.61 9.32 17.06
CA SER A 670 1.39 9.27 15.82
C SER A 670 0.62 9.81 14.60
N SER A 671 -0.70 9.74 14.61
CA SER A 671 -1.57 10.27 13.55
C SER A 671 -1.56 11.79 13.43
N ILE A 672 -1.16 12.54 14.46
CA ILE A 672 -1.17 14.02 14.42
C ILE A 672 -0.32 14.56 13.27
N PHE A 673 0.81 13.91 13.00
CA PHE A 673 1.72 14.31 11.93
C PHE A 673 1.12 14.10 10.53
N LYS A 674 0.15 13.20 10.37
CA LYS A 674 -0.61 13.01 9.11
C LYS A 674 -1.70 14.06 8.94
N SER A 675 -2.30 14.51 10.03
CA SER A 675 -3.35 15.54 10.02
C SER A 675 -2.81 16.95 9.75
N LEU A 676 -1.50 17.15 9.78
CA LEU A 676 -0.84 18.43 9.54
C LEU A 676 -0.35 18.54 8.09
N SER A 677 -0.89 19.50 7.34
CA SER A 677 -0.54 19.74 5.94
C SER A 677 0.92 20.10 5.70
N PHE A 678 1.62 20.58 6.73
CA PHE A 678 3.00 21.01 6.67
C PHE A 678 4.00 19.86 6.63
N LEU A 679 3.56 18.65 6.97
CA LEU A 679 4.38 17.46 7.05
C LEU A 679 3.90 16.41 6.06
N ARG A 680 4.84 15.62 5.56
CA ARG A 680 4.58 14.43 4.77
C ARG A 680 5.41 13.29 5.33
N THR A 681 4.92 12.09 5.13
CA THR A 681 5.64 10.85 5.39
C THR A 681 6.03 10.23 4.06
N SER A 682 7.27 9.78 3.97
CA SER A 682 7.69 8.92 2.86
C SER A 682 7.06 7.54 3.03
N ASP A 683 6.94 7.05 4.27
CA ASP A 683 6.68 5.65 4.63
C ASP A 683 5.20 5.30 4.82
N ASN A 684 4.31 5.69 3.88
CA ASN A 684 2.85 5.49 4.03
C ASN A 684 2.41 4.04 4.30
N SER A 685 3.23 3.04 3.97
CA SER A 685 2.96 1.62 4.19
C SER A 685 3.30 1.13 5.61
N LEU A 686 4.08 1.88 6.40
CA LEU A 686 4.42 1.51 7.77
C LEU A 686 3.34 1.97 8.76
N PRO A 687 3.19 1.32 9.93
CA PRO A 687 2.35 1.84 11.01
C PRO A 687 2.79 3.26 11.40
N ASP A 688 1.84 4.15 11.73
CA ASP A 688 2.08 5.58 12.01
C ASP A 688 3.18 5.83 13.03
N SER A 689 3.35 4.92 14.00
CA SER A 689 4.39 4.97 15.03
C SER A 689 5.82 4.84 14.49
N GLU A 690 5.99 4.20 13.34
CA GLU A 690 7.27 3.84 12.73
C GLU A 690 7.61 4.72 11.53
N GLN A 691 6.62 5.35 10.91
CA GLN A 691 6.81 6.23 9.75
C GLN A 691 7.80 7.37 10.02
N ASN A 692 8.60 7.79 9.05
CA ASN A 692 9.35 9.04 9.15
C ASN A 692 8.56 10.22 8.60
N TYR A 693 8.79 11.41 9.14
CA TYR A 693 8.12 12.64 8.68
C TYR A 693 9.12 13.71 8.29
N HIS A 694 8.80 14.51 7.29
CA HIS A 694 9.57 15.67 6.88
C HIS A 694 8.63 16.82 6.50
N PHE A 695 9.13 18.06 6.55
CA PHE A 695 8.37 19.22 6.07
C PHE A 695 8.16 19.15 4.55
N LEU A 696 7.06 19.74 4.04
CA LEU A 696 6.74 19.82 2.60
C LEU A 696 7.96 20.26 1.77
N HIS A 697 8.70 21.24 2.29
CA HIS A 697 9.95 21.74 1.75
C HIS A 697 10.82 22.32 2.89
N LEU A 698 12.15 22.37 2.70
CA LEU A 698 13.09 22.91 3.69
C LEU A 698 12.73 24.34 4.13
N THR A 699 12.21 25.16 3.22
CA THR A 699 11.76 26.53 3.52
C THR A 699 10.64 26.59 4.56
N PHE A 700 9.74 25.59 4.61
CA PHE A 700 8.72 25.54 5.67
C PHE A 700 9.37 25.22 7.02
N GLN A 701 10.34 24.30 7.04
CA GLN A 701 11.14 24.05 8.24
C GLN A 701 11.87 25.33 8.68
N GLU A 702 12.48 26.07 7.77
CA GLU A 702 13.17 27.33 8.10
C GLU A 702 12.18 28.41 8.58
N PHE A 703 10.98 28.48 8.01
CA PHE A 703 9.93 29.40 8.42
C PHE A 703 9.42 29.12 9.85
N PHE A 704 9.04 27.88 10.16
CA PHE A 704 8.60 27.51 11.50
C PHE A 704 9.74 27.61 12.53
N ALA A 705 10.98 27.32 12.13
CA ALA A 705 12.14 27.56 12.99
C ALA A 705 12.31 29.05 13.29
N ALA A 706 12.12 29.92 12.30
CA ALA A 706 12.21 31.37 12.48
C ALA A 706 11.11 31.89 13.42
N GLN A 707 9.88 31.37 13.33
CA GLN A 707 8.82 31.68 14.28
C GLN A 707 9.20 31.30 15.71
N TYR A 708 9.80 30.13 15.91
CA TYR A 708 10.32 29.72 17.22
C TYR A 708 11.35 30.73 17.76
N PHE A 709 12.32 31.12 16.92
CA PHE A 709 13.37 32.06 17.29
C PHE A 709 12.80 33.43 17.66
N VAL A 710 11.93 34.00 16.83
CA VAL A 710 11.31 35.31 17.06
C VAL A 710 10.49 35.29 18.35
N LYS A 711 9.75 34.21 18.64
CA LYS A 711 9.01 34.06 19.90
C LYS A 711 9.93 34.14 21.12
N GLN A 712 11.14 33.58 21.05
CA GLN A 712 12.13 33.70 22.15
C GLN A 712 12.81 35.07 22.16
N TRP A 713 13.11 35.64 20.99
CA TRP A 713 13.71 36.97 20.84
C TRP A 713 12.82 38.05 21.50
N THR A 714 11.55 38.14 21.10
CA THR A 714 10.62 39.17 21.60
C THR A 714 10.31 38.99 23.08
N LYS A 715 10.23 37.75 23.58
CA LYS A 715 9.97 37.47 25.00
C LYS A 715 11.23 37.49 25.88
N LYS A 716 12.41 37.81 25.32
CA LYS A 716 13.72 37.70 25.99
C LYS A 716 13.93 36.35 26.66
N GLY A 717 13.43 35.29 26.01
CA GLY A 717 13.56 33.90 26.45
C GLY A 717 14.90 33.28 26.03
N LYS A 718 15.07 32.01 26.36
CA LYS A 718 16.23 31.20 25.93
C LYS A 718 15.81 30.25 24.80
N LEU A 719 16.71 30.06 23.84
CA LEU A 719 16.56 29.04 22.81
C LEU A 719 16.93 27.67 23.37
N SER A 720 16.06 26.72 23.10
CA SER A 720 16.18 25.35 23.58
C SER A 720 16.91 24.50 22.52
N CYS A 721 18.21 24.35 22.68
CA CYS A 721 19.08 23.65 21.73
C CYS A 721 19.29 22.19 22.16
N LEU A 722 18.30 21.35 21.86
CA LEU A 722 18.44 19.90 22.02
C LEU A 722 19.39 19.35 20.95
N THR A 723 20.48 18.71 21.38
CA THR A 723 21.33 17.93 20.46
C THR A 723 20.79 16.51 20.39
N LEU A 724 20.37 16.04 19.21
CA LEU A 724 19.70 14.73 19.08
C LEU A 724 20.63 13.52 19.34
N VAL A 725 21.93 13.74 19.48
CA VAL A 725 22.98 12.74 19.75
C VAL A 725 23.46 12.75 21.20
N LYS A 726 23.24 13.83 21.97
CA LYS A 726 23.71 13.98 23.35
C LYS A 726 22.53 14.09 24.33
N SER A 727 22.70 13.56 25.53
CA SER A 727 21.61 13.50 26.53
C SER A 727 21.28 14.83 27.20
N GLU A 728 22.20 15.81 27.18
CA GLU A 728 22.01 17.08 27.88
C GLU A 728 21.64 18.20 26.90
N PRO A 729 20.44 18.79 27.04
CA PRO A 729 20.02 19.93 26.24
C PRO A 729 20.77 21.19 26.69
N GLU A 730 21.26 21.95 25.72
CA GLU A 730 21.85 23.26 25.97
C GLU A 730 20.78 24.35 25.83
N THR A 731 20.90 25.42 26.61
CA THR A 731 20.12 26.64 26.40
C THR A 731 21.05 27.77 26.03
N ILE A 732 20.68 28.54 25.02
CA ILE A 732 21.47 29.66 24.52
C ILE A 732 20.56 30.88 24.36
N ASP A 733 21.06 32.07 24.67
CA ASP A 733 20.30 33.26 24.34
C ASP A 733 20.22 33.47 22.81
N PRO A 734 19.09 34.02 22.30
CA PRO A 734 18.94 34.32 20.89
C PRO A 734 20.08 35.17 20.30
N GLU A 735 20.64 36.07 21.11
CA GLU A 735 21.72 36.98 20.74
C GLU A 735 23.04 36.24 20.45
N SER A 736 23.46 35.34 21.34
CA SER A 736 24.64 34.50 21.15
C SER A 736 24.45 33.49 20.04
N PHE A 737 23.24 32.97 19.87
CA PHE A 737 22.91 32.12 18.73
C PHE A 737 23.08 32.88 17.41
N LEU A 738 22.56 34.11 17.32
CA LEU A 738 22.76 34.96 16.15
C LEU A 738 24.26 35.22 15.89
N ARG A 739 25.01 35.65 16.91
CA ARG A 739 26.47 35.88 16.78
C ARG A 739 27.22 34.65 16.27
N ARG A 740 26.82 33.46 16.73
CA ARG A 740 27.44 32.18 16.36
C ARG A 740 27.10 31.72 14.95
N TYR A 741 25.88 31.96 14.47
CA TYR A 741 25.36 31.34 13.25
C TYR A 741 25.03 32.33 12.11
N LYS A 742 25.19 33.64 12.29
CA LYS A 742 24.85 34.66 11.28
C LYS A 742 25.56 34.51 9.93
N TYR A 743 26.79 34.01 9.90
CA TYR A 743 27.54 33.75 8.65
C TYR A 743 27.47 32.31 8.17
N ASN A 744 26.84 31.42 8.93
CA ASN A 744 26.62 30.08 8.48
C ASN A 744 25.56 30.11 7.38
N SER A 745 25.97 29.78 6.16
CA SER A 745 25.10 29.80 4.98
C SER A 745 23.80 29.06 5.28
N ARG A 746 23.83 27.92 5.98
CA ARG A 746 22.66 27.12 6.36
C ARG A 746 21.48 27.92 6.91
N TYR A 747 21.73 29.00 7.65
CA TYR A 747 20.70 29.82 8.29
C TYR A 747 20.23 31.02 7.45
N ASN A 748 20.70 31.21 6.22
CA ASN A 748 20.39 32.41 5.43
C ASN A 748 18.88 32.63 5.23
N ILE A 749 18.14 31.62 4.78
CA ILE A 749 16.68 31.73 4.60
C ILE A 749 15.97 31.91 5.94
N PHE A 750 16.41 31.15 6.94
CA PHE A 750 15.96 31.32 8.31
C PHE A 750 16.12 32.76 8.79
N TRP A 751 17.26 33.42 8.56
CA TRP A 751 17.49 34.81 8.95
C TRP A 751 16.61 35.80 8.19
N ARG A 752 16.29 35.54 6.92
CA ARG A 752 15.31 36.36 6.16
C ARG A 752 13.92 36.26 6.76
N PHE A 753 13.50 35.04 7.12
CA PHE A 753 12.24 34.84 7.82
C PHE A 753 12.25 35.52 9.18
N VAL A 754 13.31 35.37 9.99
CA VAL A 754 13.44 36.07 11.28
C VAL A 754 13.28 37.58 11.09
N ALA A 755 14.00 38.20 10.16
CA ALA A 755 13.90 39.63 9.91
C ALA A 755 12.46 40.08 9.55
N GLY A 756 11.80 39.36 8.64
CA GLY A 756 10.43 39.70 8.24
C GLY A 756 9.37 39.42 9.32
N LEU A 757 9.58 38.38 10.13
CA LEU A 757 8.68 38.01 11.22
C LEU A 757 8.78 39.01 12.38
N THR A 758 9.99 39.41 12.76
CA THR A 758 10.21 40.39 13.83
C THR A 758 9.54 41.73 13.48
N GLN A 759 9.55 42.13 12.19
CA GLN A 759 8.88 43.35 11.72
C GLN A 759 7.37 43.33 11.92
N SER A 760 6.75 42.16 11.77
CA SER A 760 5.31 42.03 12.01
C SER A 760 4.93 42.11 13.50
N THR A 761 5.90 41.95 14.40
CA THR A 761 5.65 41.93 15.86
C THR A 761 5.94 43.25 16.56
N GLU A 762 7.16 43.80 16.47
CA GLU A 762 7.56 45.03 17.18
C GLU A 762 8.74 45.72 16.47
N ASP A 763 8.59 46.99 16.07
CA ASP A 763 9.63 47.75 15.35
C ASP A 763 10.96 47.83 16.11
N LYS A 764 10.91 47.96 17.44
CA LYS A 764 12.10 48.03 18.30
C LYS A 764 12.90 46.72 18.29
N ALA A 765 12.22 45.58 18.31
CA ALA A 765 12.86 44.26 18.31
C ALA A 765 13.62 43.99 17.00
N VAL A 766 13.13 44.54 15.88
CA VAL A 766 13.83 44.46 14.57
C VAL A 766 15.10 45.29 14.57
N LEU A 767 15.04 46.51 15.10
CA LEU A 767 16.20 47.38 15.18
C LEU A 767 17.30 46.74 16.02
N GLU A 768 16.96 46.17 17.18
CA GLU A 768 17.89 45.41 18.02
C GLU A 768 18.49 44.21 17.27
N PHE A 769 17.68 43.47 16.52
CA PHE A 769 18.13 42.34 15.71
C PHE A 769 19.12 42.76 14.61
N LEU A 770 18.80 43.82 13.85
CA LEU A 770 19.65 44.32 12.76
C LEU A 770 20.95 44.90 13.29
N GLN A 771 20.91 45.65 14.39
CA GLN A 771 22.12 46.15 15.06
C GLN A 771 23.03 45.01 15.48
N LEU A 772 22.47 43.93 16.05
CA LEU A 772 23.26 42.77 16.48
C LEU A 772 23.81 41.96 15.30
N LEU A 773 23.07 41.90 14.19
CA LEU A 773 23.53 41.28 12.95
C LEU A 773 24.79 41.99 12.41
N GLU A 774 24.82 43.32 12.47
CA GLU A 774 25.93 44.19 12.05
C GLU A 774 27.08 44.27 13.09
N ALA A 775 26.82 43.92 14.34
CA ALA A 775 27.81 43.92 15.42
C ALA A 775 28.87 42.80 15.26
N GLU A 776 29.92 42.80 16.08
CA GLU A 776 30.94 41.75 16.05
C GLU A 776 30.41 40.37 16.51
N PRO A 777 31.00 39.24 16.07
CA PRO A 777 32.17 39.14 15.18
C PRO A 777 31.83 39.52 13.74
N ARG A 778 32.78 40.16 13.03
CA ARG A 778 32.69 40.45 11.59
C ARG A 778 33.42 39.37 10.80
N ASP A 779 32.90 39.00 9.64
CA ASP A 779 33.62 38.11 8.73
C ASP A 779 34.78 38.87 8.07
N LEU A 780 35.98 38.72 8.64
CA LEU A 780 37.19 39.46 8.26
C LEU A 780 37.87 38.90 6.99
N LEU A 781 37.49 37.71 6.52
CA LEU A 781 38.17 36.99 5.42
C LEU A 781 37.23 36.39 4.36
N GLY A 782 35.90 36.42 4.55
CA GLY A 782 34.96 35.72 3.67
C GLY A 782 34.14 36.62 2.73
N PRO A 783 33.75 36.12 1.54
CA PRO A 783 32.79 36.77 0.64
C PRO A 783 31.35 36.81 1.21
N THR A 784 31.16 36.43 2.48
CA THR A 784 29.87 36.30 3.19
C THR A 784 29.34 37.63 3.71
N HIS A 785 30.21 38.61 3.97
CA HIS A 785 29.87 39.90 4.55
C HIS A 785 29.00 40.74 3.61
N GLN A 786 29.40 40.90 2.33
CA GLN A 786 28.69 41.77 1.38
C GLN A 786 27.31 41.25 0.90
N PRO A 787 27.10 39.96 0.57
CA PRO A 787 25.83 39.49 0.03
C PRO A 787 24.73 39.35 1.10
N SER A 788 25.07 38.88 2.30
CA SER A 788 24.10 38.68 3.38
C SER A 788 23.52 40.01 3.87
N GLU A 789 24.40 41.00 3.98
CA GLU A 789 24.09 42.37 4.37
C GLU A 789 23.26 43.08 3.28
N THR A 790 23.64 42.97 2.01
CA THR A 790 22.90 43.56 0.88
C THR A 790 21.53 42.91 0.70
N ILE A 791 21.42 41.59 0.81
CA ILE A 791 20.16 40.85 0.61
C ILE A 791 19.15 41.16 1.72
N LEU A 792 19.59 41.17 2.98
CA LEU A 792 18.74 41.54 4.11
C LEU A 792 18.36 43.02 4.04
N LYS A 793 19.29 43.92 3.64
CA LYS A 793 19.00 45.33 3.37
C LYS A 793 18.02 45.53 2.21
N THR A 794 18.12 44.82 1.07
CA THR A 794 17.13 44.92 -0.01
C THR A 794 15.74 44.41 0.38
N SER A 795 15.68 43.39 1.25
CA SER A 795 14.42 42.91 1.82
C SER A 795 13.80 43.94 2.77
N TYR A 796 14.64 44.76 3.42
CA TYR A 796 14.27 45.82 4.36
C TYR A 796 13.87 47.14 3.67
N PHE A 797 14.62 47.58 2.65
CA PHE A 797 14.42 48.86 1.96
C PHE A 797 13.28 48.84 0.93
N ALA A 798 12.90 47.68 0.38
CA ALA A 798 11.75 47.59 -0.51
C ALA A 798 10.40 47.85 0.21
N GLY A 799 10.33 47.57 1.52
CA GLY A 799 9.15 47.88 2.35
C GLY A 799 9.12 49.33 2.82
N TYR A 800 10.26 49.87 3.25
CA TYR A 800 10.36 51.20 3.87
C TYR A 800 10.00 52.35 2.93
N TYR A 801 10.43 52.30 1.65
CA TYR A 801 10.13 53.37 0.69
C TYR A 801 8.66 53.42 0.23
N SER A 802 7.90 52.34 0.44
CA SER A 802 6.49 52.30 0.04
C SER A 802 5.54 52.92 1.08
N ASN A 803 5.92 52.93 2.36
CA ASN A 803 5.13 53.57 3.43
C ASN A 803 5.60 55.01 3.73
N ALA A 804 6.84 55.36 3.37
CA ALA A 804 7.34 56.73 3.49
C ALA A 804 6.89 57.65 2.34
N ALA A 805 6.44 57.09 1.20
CA ALA A 805 5.87 57.87 0.10
C ALA A 805 4.37 58.18 0.26
N SER A 806 3.74 57.70 1.34
CA SER A 806 2.31 57.86 1.64
C SER A 806 2.04 58.49 3.02
N ARG A 807 3.03 59.19 3.60
CA ARG A 807 2.85 60.02 4.80
C ARG A 807 3.34 61.43 4.56
#